data_AF-A0A4P7D8L9-F1
#
_entry.id   AF-A0A4P7D8L9-F1
#
_cell.length_a   1.000
_cell.length_b   1.000
_cell.length_c   1.000
_cell.angle_alpha   90.00
_cell.angle_beta   90.00
_cell.angle_gamma   90.00
#
_symmetry.space_group_name_H-M   'P 1'
#
loop_
_entity.id
_entity.type
_entity.pdbx_description
1 polymer ?
#
loop_
_entity_poly.entity_id
_entity_poly.type
_entity_poly.pdbx_seq_one_letter_code
_entity_poly.pdbx_strand_id
1 'polypeptide(L)'
;MTIQRIQKLQGYRIFRDFRWDGLPDFGRYNLIYGWNGAGKTSISTLFRSLQQKTPPDSGVVEFVIDGNVVTGADFTSGKLPAVRVFNRDFVDRSVFEMPGQALPPVFYLGEDSAEKQKRISELQAKRDELSAQLLTLEKDTKAATDELNAFCTSQARSIRNLLLGDPRYNNYEAPRFKELMQKLKSVDEKPAQLETSERKRLEEALAGKPMPALPVPSFASIRLGELTSAIGTELGKTVVASTIQELVDAPEVASWVERGMRLHEHGEAHCHFCKQELDPARVAALEAHFNDHFKAQQQRLGALLSSVESLREKARTREIPERSALYPHLRDEFDEAVGNLKAQSLLIEMFLNRLKDAILAKTSDPFSRLEIKDYVSVVDFESDSALVKLVEIAINGLNAMGIALGMAGADAIVRLVELHNEYTENFQNSASAARAQLEIDDGLKVFPEWSDRDKMASDLAISHGNVQRSIEPIGIDIVRLQREIRQHLKPAEELNREMVAYLGRDELRFEPKDSGYTVMRGNNPAMHLSDGERTAIAFIYFLKTLRDADFDIKNGVVVIDDPVSSLDANSLYCAFGYMKDRTRDAKQIFVLTHNFGFFRQVKNWFNYAGGLRDRPYDPEKSKSAHFYMLAMRISDSQRSAYLRTLDPLLHEYESEYHYLFRCVKAGAELAAPTSLAEVYGLPNIARRLLESFLAFRVPGRAGNLAQQLEALEGDPAAKARIIRFLHTNSHMEQISEPEHDLSVLSEAPAVLTDLLALLRANDKQHFTVRLLPRPLEHLQADGAAFFESVS
;
A
#
# COMPACT_ATOMS: atom_id res chain seq x y z
N MET A 1 -7.99 43.54 -29.93
CA MET A 1 -7.37 44.59 -29.10
C MET A 1 -5.96 44.83 -29.63
N THR A 2 -5.35 45.96 -29.29
CA THR A 2 -3.98 46.34 -29.70
C THR A 2 -3.14 46.69 -28.49
N ILE A 3 -1.90 46.24 -28.48
CA ILE A 3 -0.89 46.60 -27.49
C ILE A 3 -0.18 47.84 -28.03
N GLN A 4 -0.38 48.99 -27.37
CA GLN A 4 0.14 50.27 -27.82
C GLN A 4 1.56 50.51 -27.34
N ARG A 5 1.88 50.18 -26.09
CA ARG A 5 3.24 50.35 -25.54
C ARG A 5 3.46 49.52 -24.28
N ILE A 6 4.72 49.28 -23.94
CA ILE A 6 5.14 48.84 -22.60
C ILE A 6 5.39 50.10 -21.77
N GLN A 7 4.40 50.58 -21.02
CA GLN A 7 4.49 51.85 -20.29
C GLN A 7 5.66 51.86 -19.29
N LYS A 8 5.85 50.76 -18.56
CA LYS A 8 6.83 50.68 -17.47
C LYS A 8 7.29 49.24 -17.22
N LEU A 9 8.60 49.07 -16.99
CA LEU A 9 9.21 47.84 -16.47
C LEU A 9 10.18 48.21 -15.35
N GLN A 10 9.85 47.86 -14.11
CA GLN A 10 10.67 48.16 -12.93
C GLN A 10 11.02 46.88 -12.19
N GLY A 11 12.31 46.58 -12.06
CA GLY A 11 12.79 45.35 -11.42
C GLY A 11 12.42 44.06 -12.14
N TYR A 12 12.01 44.12 -13.41
CA TYR A 12 11.66 42.95 -14.22
C TYR A 12 12.90 42.44 -14.98
N ARG A 13 13.48 41.33 -14.52
CA ARG A 13 14.68 40.71 -15.12
C ARG A 13 15.81 41.73 -15.34
N ILE A 14 16.21 41.95 -16.60
CA ILE A 14 17.28 42.89 -16.98
C ILE A 14 16.80 44.34 -17.08
N PHE A 15 15.50 44.61 -16.95
CA PHE A 15 14.93 45.96 -16.94
C PHE A 15 14.81 46.45 -15.48
N ARG A 16 15.65 47.42 -15.09
CA ARG A 16 15.66 47.93 -13.71
C ARG A 16 14.65 49.04 -13.48
N ASP A 17 14.61 50.04 -14.35
CA ASP A 17 13.62 51.14 -14.31
C ASP A 17 13.40 51.71 -15.73
N PHE A 18 12.82 50.89 -16.60
CA PHE A 18 12.47 51.32 -17.96
C PHE A 18 11.10 52.01 -17.97
N ARG A 19 11.03 53.15 -18.65
CA ARG A 19 9.80 53.90 -18.92
C ARG A 19 9.69 54.18 -20.42
N TRP A 20 8.45 54.15 -20.92
CA TRP A 20 8.17 54.51 -22.31
C TRP A 20 8.20 56.03 -22.51
N ASP A 21 9.39 56.56 -22.78
CA ASP A 21 9.62 57.99 -22.94
C ASP A 21 10.17 58.32 -24.33
N GLY A 22 9.51 59.25 -25.03
CA GLY A 22 9.90 59.70 -26.38
C GLY A 22 9.85 58.62 -27.49
N LEU A 23 9.21 57.46 -27.24
CA LEU A 23 9.11 56.38 -28.22
C LEU A 23 7.74 56.35 -28.89
N PRO A 24 7.66 56.10 -30.21
CA PRO A 24 6.38 55.93 -30.87
C PRO A 24 5.69 54.65 -30.39
N ASP A 25 4.37 54.69 -30.29
CA ASP A 25 3.56 53.51 -29.98
C ASP A 25 3.78 52.40 -30.99
N PHE A 26 3.63 51.16 -30.53
CA PHE A 26 3.62 50.00 -31.38
C PHE A 26 2.53 50.10 -32.44
N GLY A 27 2.92 49.82 -33.67
CA GLY A 27 2.01 49.76 -34.82
C GLY A 27 1.58 48.33 -35.11
N ARG A 28 1.17 48.09 -36.36
CA ARG A 28 0.95 46.74 -36.89
C ARG A 28 2.26 45.97 -37.05
N TYR A 29 3.31 46.62 -37.49
CA TYR A 29 4.61 46.02 -37.77
C TYR A 29 5.68 46.58 -36.82
N ASN A 30 6.22 45.76 -35.93
CA ASN A 30 7.17 46.19 -34.91
C ASN A 30 8.44 45.35 -34.99
N LEU A 31 9.57 45.96 -35.33
CA LEU A 31 10.87 45.28 -35.40
C LEU A 31 11.76 45.79 -34.28
N ILE A 32 12.23 44.89 -33.42
CA ILE A 32 13.11 45.19 -32.29
C ILE A 32 14.45 44.52 -32.52
N TYR A 33 15.48 45.31 -32.79
CA TYR A 33 16.84 44.83 -33.01
C TYR A 33 17.68 44.92 -31.74
N GLY A 34 18.53 43.95 -31.46
CA GLY A 34 19.46 44.07 -30.33
C GLY A 34 20.39 42.89 -30.15
N TRP A 35 21.53 43.14 -29.50
CA TRP A 35 22.55 42.16 -29.19
C TRP A 35 22.04 41.02 -28.29
N ASN A 36 22.79 39.92 -28.25
CA ASN A 36 22.52 38.84 -27.30
C ASN A 36 22.65 39.34 -25.86
N GLY A 37 21.70 38.96 -25.01
CA GLY A 37 21.62 39.47 -23.64
C GLY A 37 21.14 40.93 -23.49
N ALA A 38 20.64 41.57 -24.54
CA ALA A 38 20.08 42.94 -24.47
C ALA A 38 18.63 43.02 -23.98
N GLY A 39 17.99 41.89 -23.62
CA GLY A 39 16.63 41.86 -23.07
C GLY A 39 15.52 41.39 -24.01
N LYS A 40 15.82 40.96 -25.25
CA LYS A 40 14.83 40.42 -26.21
C LYS A 40 13.97 39.31 -25.60
N THR A 41 14.62 38.29 -25.03
CA THR A 41 13.93 37.18 -24.36
C THR A 41 13.14 37.62 -23.14
N SER A 42 13.55 38.68 -22.44
CA SER A 42 12.74 39.23 -21.34
C SER A 42 11.44 39.85 -21.88
N ILE A 43 11.49 40.60 -22.99
CA ILE A 43 10.30 41.14 -23.64
C ILE A 43 9.41 40.01 -24.18
N SER A 44 9.97 39.03 -24.90
CA SER A 44 9.17 37.93 -25.46
C SER A 44 8.53 37.08 -24.36
N THR A 45 9.23 36.82 -23.25
CA THR A 45 8.60 36.16 -22.09
C THR A 45 7.50 37.00 -21.46
N LEU A 46 7.62 38.33 -21.44
CA LEU A 46 6.55 39.18 -20.95
C LEU A 46 5.28 39.08 -21.82
N PHE A 47 5.42 39.04 -23.14
CA PHE A 47 4.30 38.73 -24.04
C PHE A 47 3.77 37.30 -23.83
N ARG A 48 4.62 36.36 -23.41
CA ARG A 48 4.18 35.00 -23.07
C ARG A 48 3.33 34.98 -21.80
N SER A 49 3.68 35.76 -20.78
CA SER A 49 2.83 35.97 -19.60
C SER A 49 1.45 36.53 -19.99
N LEU A 50 1.39 37.47 -20.94
CA LEU A 50 0.12 37.96 -21.51
C LEU A 50 -0.66 36.84 -22.24
N GLN A 51 0.01 36.01 -23.05
CA GLN A 51 -0.62 34.87 -23.72
C GLN A 51 -1.21 33.87 -22.71
N GLN A 52 -0.49 33.57 -21.64
CA GLN A 52 -0.90 32.61 -20.62
C GLN A 52 -1.88 33.18 -19.60
N LYS A 53 -2.12 34.51 -19.63
CA LYS A 53 -2.91 35.22 -18.63
C LYS A 53 -2.36 35.02 -17.21
N THR A 54 -1.03 34.94 -17.09
CA THR A 54 -0.32 34.77 -15.83
C THR A 54 0.47 36.02 -15.48
N PRO A 55 0.53 36.42 -14.21
CA PRO A 55 1.33 37.58 -13.83
C PRO A 55 2.82 37.34 -14.11
N PRO A 56 3.60 38.39 -14.43
CA PRO A 56 5.05 38.28 -14.56
C PRO A 56 5.71 37.73 -13.29
N ASP A 57 6.82 37.01 -13.44
CA ASP A 57 7.57 36.34 -12.35
C ASP A 57 8.19 37.32 -11.33
N SER A 58 8.37 38.57 -11.71
CA SER A 58 9.09 39.57 -10.94
C SER A 58 8.75 40.99 -11.41
N GLY A 59 9.06 41.98 -10.57
CA GLY A 59 9.00 43.39 -10.92
C GLY A 59 7.58 43.95 -11.13
N VAL A 60 7.53 45.25 -11.37
CA VAL A 60 6.32 45.98 -11.76
C VAL A 60 6.30 46.11 -13.28
N VAL A 61 5.21 45.68 -13.89
CA VAL A 61 5.01 45.73 -15.35
C VAL A 61 3.70 46.41 -15.67
N GLU A 62 3.74 47.36 -16.59
CA GLU A 62 2.57 48.09 -17.09
C GLU A 62 2.59 48.12 -18.62
N PHE A 63 1.48 47.71 -19.23
CA PHE A 63 1.19 47.89 -20.66
C PHE A 63 0.11 48.93 -20.85
N VAL A 64 0.06 49.56 -22.03
CA VAL A 64 -1.16 50.22 -22.51
C VAL A 64 -1.78 49.37 -23.60
N ILE A 65 -3.00 48.91 -23.38
CA ILE A 65 -3.76 48.05 -24.29
C ILE A 65 -5.10 48.71 -24.59
N ASP A 66 -5.36 49.02 -25.86
CA ASP A 66 -6.54 49.78 -26.32
C ASP A 66 -6.84 51.02 -25.43
N GLY A 67 -5.80 51.79 -25.08
CA GLY A 67 -5.90 53.01 -24.28
C GLY A 67 -5.95 52.81 -22.77
N ASN A 68 -6.02 51.58 -22.26
CA ASN A 68 -6.08 51.30 -20.82
C ASN A 68 -4.73 50.81 -20.30
N VAL A 69 -4.35 51.27 -19.12
CA VAL A 69 -3.18 50.73 -18.41
C VAL A 69 -3.54 49.36 -17.84
N VAL A 70 -2.78 48.34 -18.23
CA VAL A 70 -2.91 46.95 -17.77
C VAL A 70 -1.64 46.60 -17.02
N THR A 71 -1.76 46.38 -15.71
CA THR A 71 -0.63 45.98 -14.85
C THR A 71 -0.41 44.47 -14.93
N GLY A 72 0.74 44.00 -14.48
CA GLY A 72 1.05 42.56 -14.42
C GLY A 72 0.03 41.73 -13.63
N ALA A 73 -0.62 42.30 -12.61
CA ALA A 73 -1.67 41.63 -11.84
C ALA A 73 -2.98 41.46 -12.64
N ASP A 74 -3.26 42.40 -13.56
CA ASP A 74 -4.45 42.40 -14.39
C ASP A 74 -4.41 41.34 -15.50
N PHE A 75 -3.29 40.61 -15.67
CA PHE A 75 -3.18 39.63 -16.75
C PHE A 75 -4.17 38.47 -16.58
N THR A 76 -4.57 38.17 -15.34
CA THR A 76 -5.45 37.04 -14.99
C THR A 76 -6.94 37.33 -15.24
N SER A 77 -7.36 38.59 -15.06
CA SER A 77 -8.76 39.00 -15.04
C SER A 77 -9.11 40.03 -16.13
N GLY A 78 -8.10 40.66 -16.72
CA GLY A 78 -8.25 41.71 -17.73
C GLY A 78 -8.70 41.18 -19.09
N LYS A 79 -9.36 42.07 -19.85
CA LYS A 79 -9.62 41.83 -21.27
C LYS A 79 -8.30 41.98 -22.02
N LEU A 80 -7.69 40.87 -22.44
CA LEU A 80 -6.41 40.85 -23.13
C LEU A 80 -6.56 40.50 -24.62
N PRO A 81 -5.66 40.98 -25.50
CA PRO A 81 -5.58 40.49 -26.87
C PRO A 81 -5.20 39.01 -26.91
N ALA A 82 -5.62 38.30 -27.95
CA ALA A 82 -5.07 36.98 -28.24
C ALA A 82 -3.61 37.14 -28.68
N VAL A 83 -2.67 36.56 -27.93
CA VAL A 83 -1.23 36.64 -28.21
C VAL A 83 -0.67 35.25 -28.49
N ARG A 84 0.18 35.12 -29.50
CA ARG A 84 0.98 33.91 -29.78
C ARG A 84 2.45 34.29 -29.81
N VAL A 85 3.24 33.67 -28.94
CA VAL A 85 4.67 33.95 -28.79
C VAL A 85 5.51 32.77 -29.19
N PHE A 86 6.48 33.02 -30.08
CA PHE A 86 7.60 32.14 -30.35
C PHE A 86 8.85 32.68 -29.66
N ASN A 87 9.44 31.87 -28.77
CA ASN A 87 10.70 32.14 -28.09
C ASN A 87 11.37 30.80 -27.70
N ARG A 88 12.52 30.84 -27.03
CA ARG A 88 13.23 29.63 -26.58
C ARG A 88 12.37 28.70 -25.72
N ASP A 89 11.53 29.27 -24.87
CA ASP A 89 10.65 28.53 -23.98
C ASP A 89 9.51 27.81 -24.74
N PHE A 90 9.02 28.36 -25.85
CA PHE A 90 8.14 27.64 -26.78
C PHE A 90 8.85 26.44 -27.43
N VAL A 91 10.12 26.60 -27.83
CA VAL A 91 10.93 25.52 -28.42
C VAL A 91 11.07 24.35 -27.44
N ASP A 92 11.43 24.65 -26.19
CA ASP A 92 11.67 23.61 -25.17
C ASP A 92 10.39 22.87 -24.76
N ARG A 93 9.22 23.52 -24.85
CA ARG A 93 7.93 22.90 -24.52
C ARG A 93 7.25 22.19 -25.69
N SER A 94 7.56 22.59 -26.92
CA SER A 94 6.89 22.05 -28.11
C SER A 94 7.62 20.88 -28.74
N VAL A 95 8.88 20.64 -28.38
CA VAL A 95 9.67 19.52 -28.90
C VAL A 95 10.16 18.69 -27.72
N PHE A 96 9.37 17.67 -27.37
CA PHE A 96 9.73 16.70 -26.34
C PHE A 96 10.41 15.49 -26.98
N GLU A 97 11.59 15.13 -26.46
CA GLU A 97 12.38 13.98 -26.88
C GLU A 97 12.30 12.90 -25.79
N MET A 98 11.95 11.67 -26.17
CA MET A 98 12.15 10.51 -25.32
C MET A 98 13.46 9.81 -25.70
N PRO A 99 14.48 9.82 -24.83
CA PRO A 99 15.72 9.10 -25.08
C PRO A 99 15.45 7.59 -25.06
N GLY A 100 15.74 6.90 -26.17
CA GLY A 100 15.82 5.45 -26.22
C GLY A 100 17.28 5.01 -26.28
N GLN A 101 17.78 4.30 -25.26
CA GLN A 101 19.19 3.86 -25.21
C GLN A 101 19.60 2.90 -26.35
N ALA A 102 18.65 2.41 -27.17
CA ALA A 102 18.91 1.51 -28.30
C ALA A 102 18.01 1.75 -29.54
N LEU A 103 17.13 2.76 -29.52
CA LEU A 103 16.17 3.05 -30.59
C LEU A 103 16.20 4.54 -30.92
N PRO A 104 15.89 4.92 -32.17
CA PRO A 104 15.84 6.33 -32.52
C PRO A 104 14.77 7.06 -31.72
N PRO A 105 15.07 8.30 -31.26
CA PRO A 105 14.17 9.06 -30.40
C PRO A 105 12.82 9.31 -31.09
N VAL A 106 11.77 9.33 -30.27
CA VAL A 106 10.41 9.73 -30.68
C VAL A 106 10.18 11.15 -30.21
N PHE A 107 9.85 12.02 -31.15
CA PHE A 107 9.56 13.43 -30.96
C PHE A 107 8.06 13.66 -30.93
N TYR A 108 7.61 14.39 -29.91
CA TYR A 108 6.23 14.81 -29.75
C TYR A 108 6.15 16.32 -30.02
N LEU A 109 5.35 16.69 -31.02
CA LEU A 109 5.25 18.07 -31.51
C LEU A 109 4.01 18.76 -30.94
N GLY A 110 4.26 19.79 -30.14
CA GLY A 110 3.25 20.63 -29.51
C GLY A 110 3.15 20.48 -28.01
N GLU A 111 2.83 21.59 -27.34
CA GLU A 111 2.79 21.69 -25.87
C GLU A 111 1.84 20.64 -25.25
N ASP A 112 0.63 20.47 -25.81
CA ASP A 112 -0.36 19.49 -25.33
C ASP A 112 0.10 18.03 -25.53
N SER A 113 0.68 17.70 -26.68
CA SER A 113 1.17 16.34 -26.96
C SER A 113 2.41 16.00 -26.12
N ALA A 114 3.31 16.97 -25.93
CA ALA A 114 4.47 16.84 -25.07
C ALA A 114 4.09 16.63 -23.60
N GLU A 115 3.13 17.42 -23.08
CA GLU A 115 2.64 17.29 -21.70
C GLU A 115 1.95 15.94 -21.46
N LYS A 116 1.07 15.51 -22.38
CA LYS A 116 0.44 14.18 -22.31
C LYS A 116 1.46 13.06 -22.34
N GLN A 117 2.50 13.16 -23.15
CA GLN A 117 3.55 12.14 -23.19
C GLN A 117 4.40 12.11 -21.92
N LYS A 118 4.74 13.27 -21.35
CA LYS A 118 5.39 13.35 -20.05
C LYS A 118 4.53 12.66 -18.98
N ARG A 119 3.23 12.94 -18.98
CA ARG A 119 2.28 12.30 -18.06
C ARG A 119 2.19 10.79 -18.25
N ILE A 120 2.18 10.29 -19.50
CA ILE A 120 2.24 8.86 -19.80
C ILE A 120 3.51 8.24 -19.19
N SER A 121 4.66 8.90 -19.34
CA SER A 121 5.94 8.41 -18.82
C SER A 121 5.94 8.30 -17.29
N GLU A 122 5.39 9.30 -16.60
CA GLU A 122 5.20 9.27 -15.13
C GLU A 122 4.26 8.14 -14.70
N LEU A 123 3.14 7.97 -15.41
CA LEU A 123 2.17 6.91 -15.13
C LEU A 123 2.77 5.51 -15.39
N GLN A 124 3.58 5.35 -16.43
CA GLN A 124 4.30 4.11 -16.73
C GLN A 124 5.29 3.77 -15.62
N ALA A 125 6.13 4.73 -15.20
CA ALA A 125 7.06 4.52 -14.09
C ALA A 125 6.33 4.11 -12.80
N LYS A 126 5.22 4.79 -12.47
CA LYS A 126 4.39 4.46 -11.31
C LYS A 126 3.75 3.07 -11.43
N ARG A 127 3.27 2.71 -12.62
CA ARG A 127 2.70 1.38 -12.88
C ARG A 127 3.74 0.29 -12.70
N ASP A 128 4.95 0.51 -13.21
CA ASP A 128 6.05 -0.47 -13.14
C ASP A 128 6.52 -0.66 -11.68
N GLU A 129 6.59 0.43 -10.89
CA GLU A 129 6.83 0.38 -9.45
C GLU A 129 5.77 -0.44 -8.71
N LEU A 130 4.48 -0.15 -8.93
CA LEU A 130 3.38 -0.89 -8.31
C LEU A 130 3.34 -2.36 -8.77
N SER A 131 3.71 -2.64 -10.02
CA SER A 131 3.80 -4.01 -10.54
C SER A 131 4.90 -4.81 -9.85
N ALA A 132 6.05 -4.18 -9.58
CA ALA A 132 7.13 -4.79 -8.80
C ALA A 132 6.72 -5.04 -7.34
N GLN A 133 6.00 -4.10 -6.71
CA GLN A 133 5.43 -4.28 -5.38
C GLN A 133 4.41 -5.43 -5.36
N LEU A 134 3.55 -5.53 -6.38
CA LEU A 134 2.55 -6.60 -6.50
C LEU A 134 3.21 -7.98 -6.56
N LEU A 135 4.29 -8.14 -7.35
CA LEU A 135 5.05 -9.39 -7.44
C LEU A 135 5.66 -9.81 -6.10
N THR A 136 6.11 -8.86 -5.28
CA THR A 136 6.63 -9.13 -3.93
C THR A 136 5.50 -9.54 -3.00
N LEU A 137 4.40 -8.77 -2.97
CA LEU A 137 3.21 -9.09 -2.16
C LEU A 137 2.59 -10.43 -2.53
N GLU A 138 2.60 -10.83 -3.80
CA GLU A 138 2.12 -12.14 -4.25
C GLU A 138 2.96 -13.27 -3.64
N LYS A 139 4.29 -13.13 -3.65
CA LYS A 139 5.21 -14.09 -3.01
C LYS A 139 4.99 -14.15 -1.49
N ASP A 140 4.89 -13.00 -0.84
CA ASP A 140 4.73 -12.91 0.62
C ASP A 140 3.36 -13.47 1.06
N THR A 141 2.29 -13.16 0.32
CA THR A 141 0.95 -13.70 0.56
C THR A 141 0.94 -15.22 0.43
N LYS A 142 1.61 -15.75 -0.60
CA LYS A 142 1.75 -17.19 -0.80
C LYS A 142 2.54 -17.84 0.35
N ALA A 143 3.68 -17.28 0.72
CA ALA A 143 4.51 -17.79 1.82
C ALA A 143 3.74 -17.80 3.16
N ALA A 144 3.06 -16.69 3.51
CA ALA A 144 2.25 -16.60 4.72
C ALA A 144 1.09 -17.61 4.73
N THR A 145 0.44 -17.82 3.58
CA THR A 145 -0.64 -18.80 3.43
C THR A 145 -0.12 -20.24 3.57
N ASP A 146 1.03 -20.53 2.98
CA ASP A 146 1.68 -21.84 3.07
C ASP A 146 2.14 -22.14 4.52
N GLU A 147 2.70 -21.15 5.21
CA GLU A 147 3.06 -21.26 6.64
C GLU A 147 1.84 -21.50 7.53
N LEU A 148 0.75 -20.76 7.32
CA LEU A 148 -0.51 -20.97 8.05
C LEU A 148 -1.08 -22.37 7.80
N ASN A 149 -1.03 -22.84 6.55
CA ASN A 149 -1.50 -24.19 6.19
C ASN A 149 -0.63 -25.29 6.81
N ALA A 150 0.69 -25.12 6.80
CA ALA A 150 1.63 -26.04 7.44
C ALA A 150 1.40 -26.10 8.96
N PHE A 151 1.22 -24.94 9.60
CA PHE A 151 0.87 -24.84 11.01
C PHE A 151 -0.42 -25.58 11.34
N CYS A 152 -1.51 -25.30 10.61
CA CYS A 152 -2.80 -25.98 10.80
C CYS A 152 -2.68 -27.50 10.63
N THR A 153 -1.87 -27.96 9.68
CA THR A 153 -1.63 -29.39 9.43
C THR A 153 -0.87 -30.04 10.58
N SER A 154 0.15 -29.37 11.12
CA SER A 154 0.92 -29.84 12.27
C SER A 154 0.03 -29.96 13.52
N GLN A 155 -0.74 -28.92 13.84
CA GLN A 155 -1.61 -28.93 15.01
C GLN A 155 -2.75 -29.94 14.90
N ALA A 156 -3.34 -30.10 13.70
CA ALA A 156 -4.33 -31.15 13.46
C ALA A 156 -3.76 -32.55 13.72
N ARG A 157 -2.51 -32.82 13.31
CA ARG A 157 -1.84 -34.09 13.62
C ARG A 157 -1.61 -34.30 15.11
N SER A 158 -1.25 -33.24 15.85
CA SER A 158 -1.08 -33.29 17.30
C SER A 158 -2.38 -33.68 18.00
N ILE A 159 -3.48 -32.99 17.69
CA ILE A 159 -4.82 -33.26 18.23
C ILE A 159 -5.27 -34.67 17.85
N ARG A 160 -5.07 -35.09 16.59
CA ARG A 160 -5.38 -36.45 16.15
C ARG A 160 -4.69 -37.50 17.00
N ASN A 161 -3.38 -37.35 17.22
CA ASN A 161 -2.59 -38.32 17.97
C ASN A 161 -3.00 -38.37 19.45
N LEU A 162 -3.35 -37.22 20.04
CA LEU A 162 -3.83 -37.13 21.42
C LEU A 162 -5.19 -37.81 21.60
N LEU A 163 -6.11 -37.65 20.63
CA LEU A 163 -7.52 -38.02 20.78
C LEU A 163 -7.92 -39.34 20.10
N LEU A 164 -6.94 -40.20 19.77
CA LEU A 164 -7.16 -41.50 19.14
C LEU A 164 -8.20 -42.36 19.87
N GLY A 165 -8.88 -43.24 19.12
CA GLY A 165 -9.83 -44.22 19.68
C GLY A 165 -11.31 -43.84 19.54
N ASP A 166 -11.64 -42.69 18.93
CA ASP A 166 -12.99 -42.34 18.48
C ASP A 166 -12.97 -42.06 16.97
N PRO A 167 -13.89 -42.65 16.17
CA PRO A 167 -13.97 -42.43 14.72
C PRO A 167 -13.98 -40.95 14.31
N ARG A 168 -14.54 -40.08 15.16
CA ARG A 168 -14.57 -38.63 14.92
C ARG A 168 -13.18 -38.02 14.89
N TYR A 169 -12.20 -38.51 15.64
CA TYR A 169 -10.86 -37.93 15.69
C TYR A 169 -9.83 -38.69 14.86
N ASN A 170 -10.11 -39.93 14.47
CA ASN A 170 -9.19 -40.74 13.66
C ASN A 170 -8.83 -40.07 12.30
N ASN A 171 -9.75 -39.29 11.72
CA ASN A 171 -9.54 -38.49 10.50
C ASN A 171 -9.49 -36.98 10.79
N TYR A 172 -8.93 -36.58 11.94
CA TYR A 172 -8.77 -35.18 12.27
C TYR A 172 -7.64 -34.55 11.45
N GLU A 173 -8.00 -33.71 10.47
CA GLU A 173 -7.08 -33.04 9.57
C GLU A 173 -7.23 -31.52 9.59
N ALA A 174 -6.35 -30.81 8.86
CA ALA A 174 -6.25 -29.36 8.85
C ALA A 174 -7.58 -28.61 8.66
N PRO A 175 -8.54 -29.03 7.80
CA PRO A 175 -9.83 -28.33 7.66
C PRO A 175 -10.60 -28.24 8.98
N ARG A 176 -10.59 -29.32 9.77
CA ARG A 176 -11.33 -29.43 11.03
C ARG A 176 -10.69 -28.58 12.12
N PHE A 177 -9.36 -28.54 12.15
CA PHE A 177 -8.62 -27.59 12.99
C PHE A 177 -8.94 -26.14 12.63
N LYS A 178 -9.01 -25.80 11.34
CA LYS A 178 -9.40 -24.46 10.90
C LYS A 178 -10.82 -24.10 11.34
N GLU A 179 -11.77 -25.04 11.28
CA GLU A 179 -13.13 -24.83 11.80
C GLU A 179 -13.13 -24.57 13.32
N LEU A 180 -12.32 -25.31 14.09
CA LEU A 180 -12.15 -25.06 15.54
C LEU A 180 -11.60 -23.66 15.79
N MET A 181 -10.55 -23.25 15.09
CA MET A 181 -9.96 -21.91 15.23
C MET A 181 -10.95 -20.81 14.84
N GLN A 182 -11.72 -20.99 13.77
CA GLN A 182 -12.78 -20.06 13.36
C GLN A 182 -13.86 -19.92 14.44
N LYS A 183 -14.28 -21.04 15.06
CA LYS A 183 -15.20 -21.01 16.20
C LYS A 183 -14.60 -20.24 17.39
N LEU A 184 -13.35 -20.50 17.76
CA LEU A 184 -12.67 -19.77 18.85
C LEU A 184 -12.48 -18.28 18.54
N LYS A 185 -12.35 -17.92 17.26
CA LYS A 185 -12.29 -16.53 16.79
C LYS A 185 -13.64 -15.82 16.86
N SER A 186 -14.76 -16.54 16.64
CA SER A 186 -16.11 -15.96 16.63
C SER A 186 -16.72 -15.75 18.02
N VAL A 187 -16.13 -16.29 19.08
CA VAL A 187 -16.64 -16.14 20.45
C VAL A 187 -15.91 -14.99 21.14
N ASP A 188 -16.67 -14.07 21.73
CA ASP A 188 -16.15 -12.90 22.45
C ASP A 188 -15.33 -13.31 23.69
N GLU A 189 -15.90 -14.18 24.53
CA GLU A 189 -15.22 -14.76 25.70
C GLU A 189 -14.76 -16.18 25.42
N LYS A 190 -13.45 -16.37 25.32
CA LYS A 190 -12.86 -17.70 25.09
C LYS A 190 -13.02 -18.56 26.34
N PRO A 191 -13.26 -19.88 26.19
CA PRO A 191 -13.26 -20.79 27.33
C PRO A 191 -11.93 -20.71 28.09
N ALA A 192 -11.98 -20.91 29.40
CA ALA A 192 -10.78 -21.02 30.21
C ALA A 192 -9.97 -22.26 29.79
N GLN A 193 -8.63 -22.14 29.82
CA GLN A 193 -7.76 -23.30 29.70
C GLN A 193 -7.95 -24.23 30.89
N LEU A 194 -7.77 -25.53 30.64
CA LEU A 194 -7.84 -26.54 31.68
C LEU A 194 -6.64 -26.41 32.63
N GLU A 195 -6.91 -26.54 33.92
CA GLU A 195 -5.86 -26.65 34.93
C GLU A 195 -5.03 -27.92 34.72
N THR A 196 -3.76 -27.92 35.15
CA THR A 196 -2.83 -29.04 34.89
C THR A 196 -3.35 -30.36 35.48
N SER A 197 -3.95 -30.30 36.68
CA SER A 197 -4.56 -31.45 37.34
C SER A 197 -5.81 -31.96 36.62
N GLU A 198 -6.63 -31.05 36.08
CA GLU A 198 -7.85 -31.38 35.36
C GLU A 198 -7.55 -32.00 33.99
N ARG A 199 -6.61 -31.42 33.25
CA ARG A 199 -6.14 -31.99 31.99
C ARG A 199 -5.61 -33.41 32.18
N LYS A 200 -4.76 -33.63 33.19
CA LYS A 200 -4.20 -34.95 33.49
C LYS A 200 -5.30 -35.98 33.78
N ARG A 201 -6.33 -35.59 34.54
CA ARG A 201 -7.50 -36.44 34.82
C ARG A 201 -8.24 -36.85 33.53
N LEU A 202 -8.41 -35.94 32.57
CA LEU A 202 -9.05 -36.24 31.29
C LEU A 202 -8.21 -37.15 30.40
N GLU A 203 -6.88 -36.94 30.37
CA GLU A 203 -5.95 -37.82 29.64
C GLU A 203 -5.92 -39.25 30.23
N GLU A 204 -5.93 -39.38 31.56
CA GLU A 204 -6.05 -40.67 32.25
C GLU A 204 -7.39 -41.38 31.97
N ALA A 205 -8.49 -40.62 31.89
CA ALA A 205 -9.80 -41.14 31.53
C ALA A 205 -9.84 -41.70 30.09
N LEU A 206 -9.05 -41.13 29.17
CA LEU A 206 -8.91 -41.63 27.80
C LEU A 206 -8.03 -42.87 27.69
N ALA A 207 -6.98 -42.96 28.51
CA ALA A 207 -6.07 -44.11 28.54
C ALA A 207 -6.66 -45.34 29.23
N GLY A 208 -7.66 -45.14 30.11
CA GLY A 208 -8.35 -46.21 30.81
C GLY A 208 -9.11 -47.16 29.89
N LYS A 209 -9.35 -48.39 30.36
CA LYS A 209 -10.32 -49.33 29.78
C LYS A 209 -11.53 -49.41 30.72
N PRO A 210 -12.76 -49.58 30.20
CA PRO A 210 -13.91 -49.83 31.04
C PRO A 210 -13.66 -51.11 31.86
N MET A 211 -13.85 -51.05 33.17
CA MET A 211 -13.76 -52.23 34.02
C MET A 211 -15.03 -53.08 33.82
N PRO A 212 -14.96 -54.42 33.92
CA PRO A 212 -16.15 -55.26 33.78
C PRO A 212 -17.25 -54.85 34.76
N ALA A 213 -18.50 -54.92 34.32
CA ALA A 213 -19.64 -54.78 35.22
C ALA A 213 -19.60 -55.88 36.28
N LEU A 214 -19.88 -55.51 37.52
CA LEU A 214 -19.89 -56.42 38.65
C LEU A 214 -21.33 -56.85 38.96
N PRO A 215 -21.56 -58.12 39.33
CA PRO A 215 -22.87 -58.56 39.79
C PRO A 215 -23.23 -57.81 41.08
N VAL A 216 -24.42 -57.21 41.12
CA VAL A 216 -24.90 -56.49 42.30
C VAL A 216 -25.18 -57.53 43.40
N PRO A 217 -24.49 -57.48 44.55
CA PRO A 217 -24.67 -58.45 45.62
C PRO A 217 -26.06 -58.29 46.27
N SER A 218 -26.69 -59.40 46.62
CA SER A 218 -28.00 -59.41 47.29
C SER A 218 -27.89 -59.97 48.69
N PHE A 219 -28.14 -59.13 49.70
CA PHE A 219 -28.13 -59.53 51.10
C PHE A 219 -29.56 -59.81 51.57
N ALA A 220 -29.93 -61.08 51.74
CA ALA A 220 -31.27 -61.45 52.21
C ALA A 220 -31.52 -60.96 53.66
N SER A 221 -32.72 -60.42 53.91
CA SER A 221 -33.13 -60.00 55.26
C SER A 221 -33.28 -61.21 56.18
N ILE A 222 -32.50 -61.28 57.26
CA ILE A 222 -32.57 -62.36 58.24
C ILE A 222 -33.62 -62.00 59.31
N ARG A 223 -34.75 -62.73 59.33
CA ARG A 223 -35.83 -62.53 60.32
C ARG A 223 -35.55 -63.25 61.63
N LEU A 224 -34.56 -62.77 62.38
CA LEU A 224 -34.17 -63.37 63.67
C LEU A 224 -35.29 -63.32 64.72
N GLY A 225 -36.14 -62.29 64.71
CA GLY A 225 -37.22 -62.12 65.70
C GLY A 225 -38.31 -63.20 65.62
N GLU A 226 -38.78 -63.53 64.41
CA GLU A 226 -39.79 -64.57 64.20
C GLU A 226 -39.27 -65.95 64.63
N LEU A 227 -38.02 -66.26 64.27
CA LEU A 227 -37.36 -67.52 64.64
C LEU A 227 -37.17 -67.64 66.15
N THR A 228 -36.70 -66.58 66.81
CA THR A 228 -36.52 -66.54 68.26
C THR A 228 -37.85 -66.76 68.99
N SER A 229 -38.93 -66.12 68.53
CA SER A 229 -40.27 -66.27 69.12
C SER A 229 -40.82 -67.70 68.95
N ALA A 230 -40.65 -68.29 67.77
CA ALA A 230 -41.07 -69.67 67.50
C ALA A 230 -40.34 -70.68 68.38
N ILE A 231 -39.01 -70.52 68.56
CA ILE A 231 -38.22 -71.35 69.47
C ILE A 231 -38.70 -71.17 70.91
N GLY A 232 -38.84 -69.94 71.39
CA GLY A 232 -39.28 -69.66 72.76
C GLY A 232 -40.65 -70.28 73.08
N THR A 233 -41.55 -70.33 72.09
CA THR A 233 -42.87 -70.96 72.23
C THR A 233 -42.76 -72.47 72.42
N GLU A 234 -41.88 -73.17 71.71
CA GLU A 234 -41.69 -74.62 71.86
C GLU A 234 -40.89 -74.98 73.12
N LEU A 235 -39.93 -74.15 73.55
CA LEU A 235 -39.18 -74.32 74.81
C LEU A 235 -40.12 -74.32 76.04
N GLY A 236 -41.14 -73.47 76.02
CA GLY A 236 -42.10 -73.31 77.12
C GLY A 236 -43.17 -74.40 77.25
N LYS A 237 -43.32 -75.31 76.27
CA LYS A 237 -44.33 -76.36 76.28
C LYS A 237 -43.87 -77.60 77.05
N THR A 238 -44.65 -78.08 78.02
CA THR A 238 -44.43 -79.34 78.73
C THR A 238 -45.56 -80.32 78.38
N VAL A 239 -45.22 -81.55 77.97
CA VAL A 239 -46.21 -82.59 77.64
C VAL A 239 -46.57 -83.35 78.92
N VAL A 240 -47.81 -83.25 79.39
CA VAL A 240 -48.32 -84.00 80.56
C VAL A 240 -49.41 -84.97 80.09
N ALA A 241 -49.18 -86.27 80.23
CA ALA A 241 -50.22 -87.31 80.21
C ALA A 241 -49.77 -88.51 81.06
N SER A 242 -50.60 -88.90 82.04
CA SER A 242 -50.54 -90.09 82.91
C SER A 242 -49.13 -90.66 83.13
N THR A 243 -48.35 -90.00 83.98
CA THR A 243 -46.97 -90.36 84.28
C THR A 243 -46.87 -91.56 85.24
N ILE A 244 -46.15 -92.59 84.81
CA ILE A 244 -45.62 -93.62 85.72
C ILE A 244 -44.36 -93.01 86.37
N GLN A 245 -44.46 -92.60 87.64
CA GLN A 245 -43.41 -91.83 88.33
C GLN A 245 -42.04 -92.52 88.33
N GLU A 246 -42.00 -93.85 88.43
CA GLU A 246 -40.75 -94.63 88.36
C GLU A 246 -39.96 -94.41 87.06
N LEU A 247 -40.64 -94.13 85.94
CA LEU A 247 -39.98 -93.84 84.66
C LEU A 247 -39.57 -92.37 84.57
N VAL A 248 -40.29 -91.47 85.23
CA VAL A 248 -39.92 -90.04 85.33
C VAL A 248 -38.62 -89.89 86.12
N ASP A 249 -38.50 -90.61 87.24
CA ASP A 249 -37.35 -90.50 88.14
C ASP A 249 -36.10 -91.25 87.61
N ALA A 250 -36.25 -92.08 86.56
CA ALA A 250 -35.16 -92.87 85.97
C ALA A 250 -35.17 -92.79 84.41
N PRO A 251 -34.58 -91.74 83.81
CA PRO A 251 -34.64 -91.47 82.36
C PRO A 251 -34.04 -92.57 81.47
N GLU A 252 -32.94 -93.21 81.91
CA GLU A 252 -32.36 -94.33 81.16
C GLU A 252 -33.29 -95.54 81.13
N VAL A 253 -34.01 -95.78 82.22
CA VAL A 253 -35.02 -96.84 82.32
C VAL A 253 -36.22 -96.50 81.45
N ALA A 254 -36.68 -95.25 81.44
CA ALA A 254 -37.74 -94.80 80.54
C ALA A 254 -37.41 -95.04 79.06
N SER A 255 -36.20 -94.68 78.63
CA SER A 255 -35.75 -94.91 77.25
C SER A 255 -35.61 -96.41 76.91
N TRP A 256 -35.21 -97.24 77.87
CA TRP A 256 -35.20 -98.70 77.68
C TRP A 256 -36.62 -99.27 77.58
N VAL A 257 -37.53 -98.84 78.46
CA VAL A 257 -38.94 -99.28 78.47
C VAL A 257 -39.66 -98.82 77.20
N GLU A 258 -39.43 -97.59 76.71
CA GLU A 258 -39.97 -97.10 75.43
C GLU A 258 -39.52 -97.99 74.25
N ARG A 259 -38.23 -98.31 74.18
CA ARG A 259 -37.70 -99.20 73.14
C ARG A 259 -38.25 -100.62 73.29
N GLY A 260 -38.36 -101.11 74.52
CA GLY A 260 -38.95 -102.40 74.85
C GLY A 260 -40.41 -102.49 74.42
N MET A 261 -41.21 -101.44 74.63
CA MET A 261 -42.60 -101.39 74.20
C MET A 261 -42.77 -101.60 72.70
N ARG A 262 -41.95 -100.93 71.88
CA ARG A 262 -42.01 -101.09 70.41
C ARG A 262 -41.77 -102.52 69.95
N LEU A 263 -41.03 -103.30 70.74
CA LEU A 263 -40.77 -104.72 70.44
C LEU A 263 -41.92 -105.66 70.83
N HIS A 264 -42.90 -105.18 71.61
CA HIS A 264 -44.08 -105.94 72.01
C HIS A 264 -45.37 -105.40 71.36
N GLU A 265 -45.26 -104.46 70.41
CA GLU A 265 -46.39 -104.02 69.59
C GLU A 265 -46.87 -105.19 68.69
N HIS A 266 -48.17 -105.19 68.33
CA HIS A 266 -48.82 -106.18 67.44
C HIS A 266 -49.26 -107.52 68.08
N GLY A 267 -49.69 -107.49 69.35
CA GLY A 267 -50.46 -108.58 69.95
C GLY A 267 -49.62 -109.68 70.60
N GLU A 268 -48.35 -109.43 70.89
CA GLU A 268 -47.49 -110.37 71.61
C GLU A 268 -47.93 -110.46 73.08
N ALA A 269 -48.51 -111.60 73.49
CA ALA A 269 -49.05 -111.77 74.83
C ALA A 269 -47.98 -112.03 75.90
N HIS A 270 -46.73 -112.30 75.52
CA HIS A 270 -45.65 -112.69 76.44
C HIS A 270 -44.43 -111.78 76.32
N CYS A 271 -43.80 -111.45 77.44
CA CYS A 271 -42.58 -110.64 77.47
C CYS A 271 -41.42 -111.36 76.79
N HIS A 272 -40.76 -110.74 75.82
CA HIS A 272 -39.58 -111.30 75.16
C HIS A 272 -38.41 -111.54 76.13
N PHE A 273 -38.35 -110.81 77.25
CA PHE A 273 -37.29 -110.92 78.23
C PHE A 273 -37.48 -112.10 79.18
N CYS A 274 -38.58 -112.12 79.95
CA CYS A 274 -38.80 -113.13 80.99
C CYS A 274 -39.76 -114.27 80.59
N LYS A 275 -40.40 -114.18 79.42
CA LYS A 275 -41.39 -115.14 78.89
C LYS A 275 -42.69 -115.29 79.70
N GLN A 276 -42.94 -114.41 80.67
CA GLN A 276 -44.23 -114.33 81.37
C GLN A 276 -45.27 -113.57 80.53
N GLU A 277 -46.55 -113.85 80.78
CA GLU A 277 -47.67 -113.14 80.14
C GLU A 277 -47.68 -111.67 80.56
N LEU A 278 -47.89 -110.76 79.60
CA LEU A 278 -47.88 -109.32 79.85
C LEU A 278 -49.23 -108.88 80.40
N ASP A 279 -49.22 -108.23 81.56
CA ASP A 279 -50.43 -107.63 82.15
C ASP A 279 -50.97 -106.52 81.23
N PRO A 280 -52.18 -106.68 80.65
CA PRO A 280 -52.77 -105.70 79.75
C PRO A 280 -52.95 -104.32 80.41
N ALA A 281 -53.18 -104.27 81.72
CA ALA A 281 -53.31 -103.01 82.45
C ALA A 281 -51.98 -102.26 82.51
N ARG A 282 -50.85 -102.97 82.62
CA ARG A 282 -49.51 -102.36 82.60
C ARG A 282 -49.13 -101.89 81.21
N VAL A 283 -49.47 -102.65 80.16
CA VAL A 283 -49.22 -102.25 78.76
C VAL A 283 -50.00 -100.98 78.43
N ALA A 284 -51.30 -100.92 78.76
CA ALA A 284 -52.12 -99.73 78.54
C ALA A 284 -51.61 -98.50 79.30
N ALA A 285 -51.11 -98.67 80.54
CA ALA A 285 -50.51 -97.57 81.30
C ALA A 285 -49.21 -97.05 80.67
N LEU A 286 -48.42 -97.95 80.07
CA LEU A 286 -47.19 -97.60 79.35
C LEU A 286 -47.49 -96.93 77.99
N GLU A 287 -48.51 -97.38 77.25
CA GLU A 287 -48.98 -96.71 76.03
C GLU A 287 -49.53 -95.31 76.30
N ALA A 288 -50.27 -95.14 77.39
CA ALA A 288 -50.75 -93.83 77.83
C ALA A 288 -49.61 -92.88 78.23
N HIS A 289 -48.46 -93.40 78.66
CA HIS A 289 -47.28 -92.60 79.05
C HIS A 289 -46.53 -92.00 77.84
N PHE A 290 -46.54 -92.66 76.66
CA PHE A 290 -45.78 -92.25 75.46
C PHE A 290 -46.68 -91.75 74.29
N ASN A 291 -47.53 -90.75 74.53
CA ASN A 291 -48.53 -90.28 73.53
C ASN A 291 -47.97 -89.50 72.31
N ASP A 292 -48.82 -89.28 71.29
CA ASP A 292 -48.53 -88.60 70.02
C ASP A 292 -48.06 -87.13 70.14
N HIS A 293 -48.37 -86.44 71.26
CA HIS A 293 -47.98 -85.05 71.46
C HIS A 293 -46.47 -84.87 71.67
N PHE A 294 -45.80 -85.86 72.28
CA PHE A 294 -44.35 -85.87 72.45
C PHE A 294 -43.63 -85.96 71.10
N LYS A 295 -44.06 -86.89 70.23
CA LYS A 295 -43.51 -87.06 68.87
C LYS A 295 -43.68 -85.80 68.03
N ALA A 296 -44.83 -85.12 68.15
CA ALA A 296 -45.09 -83.87 67.43
C ALA A 296 -44.19 -82.70 67.88
N GLN A 297 -43.82 -82.62 69.17
CA GLN A 297 -42.91 -81.58 69.66
C GLN A 297 -41.47 -81.80 69.16
N GLN A 298 -40.99 -83.05 69.18
CA GLN A 298 -39.66 -83.41 68.68
C GLN A 298 -39.48 -83.08 67.19
N GLN A 299 -40.50 -83.34 66.35
CA GLN A 299 -40.46 -82.95 64.93
C GLN A 299 -40.38 -81.43 64.73
N ARG A 300 -41.13 -80.64 65.51
CA ARG A 300 -41.09 -79.17 65.43
C ARG A 300 -39.75 -78.60 65.85
N LEU A 301 -39.16 -79.13 66.93
CA LEU A 301 -37.81 -78.73 67.37
C LEU A 301 -36.74 -79.05 66.31
N GLY A 302 -36.83 -80.22 65.66
CA GLY A 302 -35.95 -80.58 64.54
C GLY A 302 -36.05 -79.60 63.36
N ALA A 303 -37.26 -79.20 62.97
CA ALA A 303 -37.47 -78.23 61.90
C ALA A 303 -36.91 -76.83 62.24
N LEU A 304 -37.06 -76.40 63.50
CA LEU A 304 -36.50 -75.13 63.98
C LEU A 304 -34.96 -75.18 63.99
N LEU A 305 -34.35 -76.31 64.36
CA LEU A 305 -32.91 -76.49 64.34
C LEU A 305 -32.34 -76.39 62.91
N SER A 306 -32.97 -77.05 61.93
CA SER A 306 -32.58 -76.94 60.52
C SER A 306 -32.70 -75.50 60.00
N SER A 307 -33.69 -74.75 60.47
CA SER A 307 -33.86 -73.33 60.12
C SER A 307 -32.73 -72.46 60.69
N VAL A 308 -32.31 -72.70 61.94
CA VAL A 308 -31.16 -72.02 62.56
C VAL A 308 -29.86 -72.33 61.81
N GLU A 309 -29.63 -73.59 61.44
CA GLU A 309 -28.43 -74.00 60.69
C GLU A 309 -28.40 -73.42 59.28
N SER A 310 -29.52 -73.38 58.58
CA SER A 310 -29.63 -72.74 57.26
C SER A 310 -29.30 -71.24 57.32
N LEU A 311 -29.76 -70.52 58.35
CA LEU A 311 -29.43 -69.10 58.50
C LEU A 311 -27.96 -68.87 58.87
N ARG A 312 -27.33 -69.76 59.64
CA ARG A 312 -25.88 -69.69 59.92
C ARG A 312 -25.07 -69.82 58.63
N GLU A 313 -25.41 -70.78 57.79
CA GLU A 313 -24.71 -71.00 56.53
C GLU A 313 -24.86 -69.79 55.59
N LYS A 314 -26.06 -69.21 55.51
CA LYS A 314 -26.33 -67.98 54.76
C LYS A 314 -25.58 -66.75 55.28
N ALA A 315 -25.34 -66.65 56.59
CA ALA A 315 -24.57 -65.55 57.18
C ALA A 315 -23.07 -65.64 56.85
N ARG A 316 -22.55 -66.86 56.62
CA ARG A 316 -21.15 -67.15 56.27
C ARG A 316 -20.85 -67.07 54.78
N THR A 317 -21.79 -67.46 53.92
CA THR A 317 -21.60 -67.60 52.46
C THR A 317 -22.02 -66.36 51.66
N ARG A 318 -21.88 -65.16 52.23
CA ARG A 318 -22.21 -63.90 51.51
C ARG A 318 -21.23 -63.67 50.35
N GLU A 319 -21.77 -63.50 49.14
CA GLU A 319 -20.99 -63.16 47.95
C GLU A 319 -20.65 -61.67 47.94
N ILE A 320 -19.37 -61.33 48.08
CA ILE A 320 -18.86 -59.96 48.06
C ILE A 320 -17.85 -59.84 46.91
N PRO A 321 -17.95 -58.82 46.03
CA PRO A 321 -16.99 -58.61 44.94
C PRO A 321 -15.54 -58.40 45.42
N GLU A 322 -14.56 -58.76 44.60
CA GLU A 322 -13.16 -58.48 44.91
C GLU A 322 -12.84 -56.98 44.83
N ARG A 323 -12.09 -56.48 45.83
CA ARG A 323 -11.59 -55.09 45.88
C ARG A 323 -10.90 -54.63 44.60
N SER A 324 -10.12 -55.52 43.99
CA SER A 324 -9.34 -55.25 42.77
C SER A 324 -10.23 -54.99 41.55
N ALA A 325 -11.48 -55.47 41.58
CA ALA A 325 -12.43 -55.40 40.50
C ALA A 325 -13.20 -54.06 40.43
N LEU A 326 -13.15 -53.25 41.50
CA LEU A 326 -13.71 -51.89 41.51
C LEU A 326 -12.72 -50.83 41.00
N TYR A 327 -13.26 -49.72 40.49
CA TYR A 327 -12.48 -48.53 40.16
C TYR A 327 -11.66 -48.00 41.35
N PRO A 328 -10.41 -47.51 41.15
CA PRO A 328 -9.51 -47.15 42.24
C PRO A 328 -10.08 -46.20 43.29
N HIS A 329 -10.90 -45.23 42.88
CA HIS A 329 -11.49 -44.20 43.75
C HIS A 329 -12.65 -44.71 44.62
N LEU A 330 -13.19 -45.90 44.37
CA LEU A 330 -14.29 -46.51 45.13
C LEU A 330 -13.82 -47.51 46.20
N ARG A 331 -12.52 -47.85 46.18
CA ARG A 331 -11.98 -48.98 46.97
C ARG A 331 -11.95 -48.72 48.47
N ASP A 332 -11.64 -47.49 48.88
CA ASP A 332 -11.48 -47.17 50.30
C ASP A 332 -12.84 -47.20 51.03
N GLU A 333 -13.89 -46.63 50.43
CA GLU A 333 -15.26 -46.69 50.96
C GLU A 333 -15.82 -48.13 50.93
N PHE A 334 -15.46 -48.91 49.91
CA PHE A 334 -15.84 -50.31 49.81
C PHE A 334 -15.21 -51.17 50.91
N ASP A 335 -13.93 -50.98 51.23
CA ASP A 335 -13.24 -51.71 52.28
C ASP A 335 -13.88 -51.47 53.66
N GLU A 336 -14.29 -50.23 53.95
CA GLU A 336 -15.01 -49.88 55.18
C GLU A 336 -16.37 -50.59 55.27
N ALA A 337 -17.15 -50.57 54.18
CA ALA A 337 -18.46 -51.22 54.12
C ALA A 337 -18.37 -52.75 54.29
N VAL A 338 -17.36 -53.39 53.69
CA VAL A 338 -17.08 -54.83 53.87
C VAL A 338 -16.68 -55.16 55.32
N GLY A 339 -15.89 -54.29 55.97
CA GLY A 339 -15.55 -54.43 57.38
C GLY A 339 -16.78 -54.46 58.28
N ASN A 340 -17.69 -53.51 58.09
CA ASN A 340 -18.94 -53.41 58.85
C ASN A 340 -19.83 -54.66 58.65
N LEU A 341 -19.93 -55.16 57.42
CA LEU A 341 -20.73 -56.34 57.09
C LEU A 341 -20.19 -57.62 57.74
N LYS A 342 -18.87 -57.82 57.76
CA LYS A 342 -18.23 -58.98 58.39
C LYS A 342 -18.42 -59.00 59.90
N ALA A 343 -18.31 -57.85 60.56
CA ALA A 343 -18.55 -57.73 62.01
C ALA A 343 -19.98 -58.15 62.39
N GLN A 344 -20.98 -57.74 61.58
CA GLN A 344 -22.37 -58.14 61.77
C GLN A 344 -22.58 -59.65 61.57
N SER A 345 -22.01 -60.26 60.52
CA SER A 345 -22.13 -61.71 60.30
C SER A 345 -21.67 -62.54 61.50
N LEU A 346 -20.59 -62.11 62.16
CA LEU A 346 -20.07 -62.78 63.35
C LEU A 346 -21.04 -62.72 64.54
N LEU A 347 -21.64 -61.54 64.78
CA LEU A 347 -22.66 -61.36 65.84
C LEU A 347 -23.91 -62.22 65.59
N ILE A 348 -24.39 -62.27 64.35
CA ILE A 348 -25.54 -63.09 63.97
C ILE A 348 -25.24 -64.58 64.16
N GLU A 349 -24.03 -65.03 63.81
CA GLU A 349 -23.65 -66.42 64.00
C GLU A 349 -23.59 -66.82 65.49
N MET A 350 -23.01 -65.96 66.34
CA MET A 350 -22.99 -66.17 67.79
C MET A 350 -24.40 -66.28 68.37
N PHE A 351 -25.32 -65.43 67.91
CA PHE A 351 -26.72 -65.46 68.35
C PHE A 351 -27.44 -66.73 67.90
N LEU A 352 -27.26 -67.15 66.64
CA LEU A 352 -27.85 -68.39 66.12
C LEU A 352 -27.30 -69.64 66.83
N ASN A 353 -26.04 -69.64 67.25
CA ASN A 353 -25.48 -70.74 68.05
C ASN A 353 -26.21 -70.91 69.37
N ARG A 354 -26.51 -69.82 70.08
CA ARG A 354 -27.27 -69.86 71.33
C ARG A 354 -28.69 -70.39 71.14
N LEU A 355 -29.35 -70.01 70.05
CA LEU A 355 -30.67 -70.55 69.69
C LEU A 355 -30.60 -72.05 69.40
N LYS A 356 -29.55 -72.52 68.73
CA LYS A 356 -29.29 -73.95 68.53
C LYS A 356 -29.11 -74.67 69.87
N ASP A 357 -28.31 -74.12 70.78
CA ASP A 357 -28.08 -74.71 72.11
C ASP A 357 -29.38 -74.83 72.92
N ALA A 358 -30.25 -73.82 72.83
CA ALA A 358 -31.57 -73.84 73.47
C ALA A 358 -32.48 -74.97 72.94
N ILE A 359 -32.52 -75.14 71.62
CA ILE A 359 -33.30 -76.22 70.98
C ILE A 359 -32.75 -77.59 71.40
N LEU A 360 -31.42 -77.75 71.42
CA LEU A 360 -30.78 -79.01 71.81
C LEU A 360 -31.06 -79.36 73.28
N ALA A 361 -31.00 -78.38 74.18
CA ALA A 361 -31.32 -78.59 75.60
C ALA A 361 -32.78 -79.04 75.79
N LYS A 362 -33.73 -78.43 75.07
CA LYS A 362 -35.14 -78.86 75.10
C LYS A 362 -35.37 -80.24 74.49
N THR A 363 -34.58 -80.59 73.49
CA THR A 363 -34.63 -81.91 72.85
C THR A 363 -34.20 -82.99 73.83
N SER A 364 -33.16 -82.73 74.64
CA SER A 364 -32.67 -83.65 75.68
C SER A 364 -33.54 -83.71 76.92
N ASP A 365 -34.23 -82.63 77.28
CA ASP A 365 -35.14 -82.57 78.43
C ASP A 365 -36.54 -82.03 78.03
N PRO A 366 -37.35 -82.87 77.38
CA PRO A 366 -38.63 -82.46 76.80
C PRO A 366 -39.72 -82.17 77.84
N PHE A 367 -39.57 -82.66 79.07
CA PHE A 367 -40.57 -82.53 80.13
C PHE A 367 -40.36 -81.29 81.01
N SER A 368 -39.16 -80.70 81.01
CA SER A 368 -38.91 -79.44 81.72
C SER A 368 -39.39 -78.23 80.91
N ARG A 369 -39.80 -77.19 81.62
CA ARG A 369 -40.08 -75.88 81.00
C ARG A 369 -38.79 -75.10 80.93
N LEU A 370 -38.37 -74.71 79.73
CA LEU A 370 -37.18 -73.89 79.51
C LEU A 370 -37.60 -72.49 79.06
N GLU A 371 -36.90 -71.46 79.53
CA GLU A 371 -37.12 -70.09 79.07
C GLU A 371 -36.02 -69.67 78.09
N ILE A 372 -36.40 -69.10 76.95
CA ILE A 372 -35.43 -68.69 75.92
C ILE A 372 -34.45 -67.63 76.43
N LYS A 373 -34.86 -66.84 77.42
CA LYS A 373 -34.01 -65.82 78.04
C LYS A 373 -32.76 -66.47 78.62
N ASP A 374 -32.85 -67.65 79.23
CA ASP A 374 -31.72 -68.32 79.90
C ASP A 374 -30.59 -68.71 78.91
N TYR A 375 -30.91 -68.84 77.63
CA TYR A 375 -29.96 -69.18 76.57
C TYR A 375 -29.49 -67.96 75.78
N VAL A 376 -30.30 -66.90 75.75
CA VAL A 376 -30.04 -65.71 74.93
C VAL A 376 -29.47 -64.55 75.77
N SER A 377 -29.76 -64.50 77.07
CA SER A 377 -29.16 -63.59 78.04
C SER A 377 -27.73 -64.01 78.33
N VAL A 378 -26.81 -63.05 78.23
CA VAL A 378 -25.40 -63.29 78.53
C VAL A 378 -25.22 -62.96 80.00
N VAL A 379 -24.88 -64.00 80.77
CA VAL A 379 -24.40 -63.99 82.16
C VAL A 379 -25.45 -64.18 83.27
N ASP A 380 -25.29 -65.30 83.97
CA ASP A 380 -25.93 -65.62 85.25
C ASP A 380 -25.09 -64.97 86.37
N PHE A 381 -25.56 -63.87 86.96
CA PHE A 381 -25.03 -63.33 88.21
C PHE A 381 -26.19 -62.98 89.13
N GLU A 382 -26.26 -63.64 90.28
CA GLU A 382 -27.13 -63.28 91.40
C GLU A 382 -26.70 -61.92 92.00
N SER A 383 -26.94 -60.78 91.33
CA SER A 383 -26.96 -59.48 92.01
C SER A 383 -27.75 -58.41 91.25
N ASP A 384 -28.63 -57.71 91.96
CA ASP A 384 -29.59 -56.71 91.46
C ASP A 384 -28.95 -55.31 91.34
N SER A 385 -27.78 -55.20 90.68
CA SER A 385 -27.05 -53.93 90.56
C SER A 385 -27.37 -53.17 89.26
N ALA A 386 -27.41 -51.84 89.32
CA ALA A 386 -27.66 -50.96 88.18
C ALA A 386 -26.63 -51.10 87.04
N LEU A 387 -25.43 -51.61 87.33
CA LEU A 387 -24.40 -51.93 86.33
C LEU A 387 -24.78 -53.12 85.45
N VAL A 388 -25.54 -54.09 85.98
CA VAL A 388 -26.01 -55.27 85.21
C VAL A 388 -27.06 -54.84 84.18
N LYS A 389 -28.01 -53.99 84.56
CA LYS A 389 -28.97 -53.39 83.61
C LYS A 389 -28.27 -52.54 82.54
N LEU A 390 -27.19 -51.84 82.89
CA LEU A 390 -26.39 -51.04 81.96
C LEU A 390 -25.61 -51.91 80.96
N VAL A 391 -25.06 -53.05 81.39
CA VAL A 391 -24.40 -54.03 80.53
C VAL A 391 -25.40 -54.78 79.63
N GLU A 392 -26.59 -55.10 80.16
CA GLU A 392 -27.68 -55.72 79.40
C GLU A 392 -28.23 -54.77 78.32
N ILE A 393 -28.41 -53.49 78.65
CA ILE A 393 -28.74 -52.43 77.68
C ILE A 393 -27.59 -52.23 76.67
N ALA A 394 -26.33 -52.31 77.11
CA ALA A 394 -25.18 -52.16 76.23
C ALA A 394 -25.03 -53.33 75.25
N ILE A 395 -25.28 -54.59 75.66
CA ILE A 395 -25.18 -55.77 74.79
C ILE A 395 -26.38 -55.88 73.84
N ASN A 396 -27.60 -55.60 74.32
CA ASN A 396 -28.77 -55.49 73.44
C ASN A 396 -28.64 -54.27 72.50
N GLY A 397 -28.01 -53.19 72.97
CA GLY A 397 -27.61 -52.03 72.19
C GLY A 397 -26.54 -52.37 71.15
N LEU A 398 -25.50 -53.14 71.48
CA LEU A 398 -24.48 -53.63 70.55
C LEU A 398 -25.04 -54.58 69.49
N ASN A 399 -26.00 -55.44 69.85
CA ASN A 399 -26.70 -56.30 68.90
C ASN A 399 -27.59 -55.47 67.96
N ALA A 400 -28.36 -54.51 68.47
CA ALA A 400 -29.19 -53.63 67.65
C ALA A 400 -28.35 -52.70 66.74
N MET A 401 -27.27 -52.13 67.28
CA MET A 401 -26.37 -51.20 66.60
C MET A 401 -25.48 -51.94 65.59
N GLY A 402 -24.99 -53.15 65.92
CA GLY A 402 -24.27 -54.03 64.99
C GLY A 402 -25.15 -54.53 63.85
N ILE A 403 -26.44 -54.80 64.10
CA ILE A 403 -27.43 -55.10 63.05
C ILE A 403 -27.64 -53.88 62.15
N ALA A 404 -27.81 -52.68 62.71
CA ALA A 404 -28.03 -51.44 61.96
C ALA A 404 -26.80 -51.02 61.12
N LEU A 405 -25.59 -51.05 61.68
CA LEU A 405 -24.33 -50.76 60.99
C LEU A 405 -24.05 -51.78 59.88
N GLY A 406 -24.34 -53.06 60.10
CA GLY A 406 -24.20 -54.10 59.07
C GLY A 406 -25.21 -53.98 57.93
N MET A 407 -26.45 -53.54 58.21
CA MET A 407 -27.43 -53.20 57.17
C MET A 407 -26.97 -51.99 56.36
N ALA A 408 -26.44 -50.96 57.01
CA ALA A 408 -25.85 -49.80 56.32
C ALA A 408 -24.63 -50.19 55.46
N GLY A 409 -23.79 -51.11 55.94
CA GLY A 409 -22.66 -51.67 55.18
C GLY A 409 -23.09 -52.49 53.97
N ALA A 410 -24.15 -53.30 54.10
CA ALA A 410 -24.75 -54.04 52.98
C ALA A 410 -25.27 -53.08 51.89
N ASP A 411 -26.05 -52.07 52.28
CA ASP A 411 -26.58 -51.08 51.35
C ASP A 411 -25.46 -50.24 50.71
N ALA A 412 -24.41 -49.91 51.46
CA ALA A 412 -23.25 -49.20 50.93
C ALA A 412 -22.51 -50.02 49.87
N ILE A 413 -22.30 -51.32 50.10
CA ILE A 413 -21.70 -52.23 49.10
C ILE A 413 -22.56 -52.27 47.82
N VAL A 414 -23.89 -52.38 47.95
CA VAL A 414 -24.80 -52.37 46.80
C VAL A 414 -24.67 -51.07 46.01
N ARG A 415 -24.77 -49.92 46.69
CA ARG A 415 -24.64 -48.60 46.04
C ARG A 415 -23.30 -48.41 45.35
N LEU A 416 -22.20 -48.85 45.96
CA LEU A 416 -20.86 -48.71 45.37
C LEU A 416 -20.68 -49.58 44.12
N VAL A 417 -21.29 -50.77 44.10
CA VAL A 417 -21.29 -51.65 42.92
C VAL A 417 -22.18 -51.06 41.81
N GLU A 418 -23.33 -50.49 42.14
CA GLU A 418 -24.19 -49.77 41.20
C GLU A 418 -23.46 -48.56 40.60
N LEU A 419 -22.79 -47.76 41.43
CA LEU A 419 -21.98 -46.61 40.99
C LEU A 419 -20.82 -47.05 40.08
N HIS A 420 -20.14 -48.16 40.41
CA HIS A 420 -19.13 -48.76 39.53
C HIS A 420 -19.72 -49.14 38.17
N ASN A 421 -20.88 -49.79 38.14
CA ASN A 421 -21.53 -50.20 36.90
C ASN A 421 -21.99 -49.00 36.06
N GLU A 422 -22.48 -47.93 36.71
CA GLU A 422 -22.81 -46.67 36.05
C GLU A 422 -21.58 -46.03 35.38
N TYR A 423 -20.42 -46.04 36.05
CA TYR A 423 -19.16 -45.60 35.45
C TYR A 423 -18.77 -46.44 34.23
N THR A 424 -18.96 -47.75 34.27
CA THR A 424 -18.69 -48.66 33.16
C THR A 424 -19.63 -48.40 31.97
N GLU A 425 -20.93 -48.23 32.21
CA GLU A 425 -21.93 -47.95 31.18
C GLU A 425 -21.72 -46.58 30.51
N ASN A 426 -21.41 -45.56 31.31
CA ASN A 426 -21.19 -44.20 30.83
C ASN A 426 -19.75 -43.92 30.38
N PHE A 427 -18.85 -44.91 30.40
CA PHE A 427 -17.44 -44.73 30.06
C PHE A 427 -17.25 -44.12 28.66
N GLN A 428 -18.04 -44.57 27.67
CA GLN A 428 -17.96 -44.03 26.30
C GLN A 428 -18.39 -42.56 26.21
N ASN A 429 -19.44 -42.16 26.96
CA ASN A 429 -19.92 -40.78 26.99
C ASN A 429 -18.92 -39.87 27.70
N SER A 430 -18.38 -40.30 28.83
CA SER A 430 -17.33 -39.59 29.58
C SER A 430 -16.04 -39.45 28.76
N ALA A 431 -15.62 -40.51 28.05
CA ALA A 431 -14.47 -40.46 27.15
C ALA A 431 -14.71 -39.55 25.94
N SER A 432 -15.94 -39.49 25.41
CA SER A 432 -16.30 -38.53 24.35
C SER A 432 -16.26 -37.08 24.83
N ALA A 433 -16.77 -36.80 26.04
CA ALA A 433 -16.76 -35.47 26.64
C ALA A 433 -15.32 -35.01 26.94
N ALA A 434 -14.49 -35.92 27.47
CA ALA A 434 -13.06 -35.66 27.70
C ALA A 434 -12.32 -35.30 26.41
N ARG A 435 -12.59 -35.98 25.29
CA ARG A 435 -11.99 -35.64 23.98
C ARG A 435 -12.36 -34.23 23.52
N ALA A 436 -13.64 -33.85 23.64
CA ALA A 436 -14.11 -32.52 23.25
C ALA A 436 -13.46 -31.40 24.10
N GLN A 437 -13.30 -31.61 25.41
CA GLN A 437 -12.62 -30.64 26.27
C GLN A 437 -11.13 -30.52 25.93
N LEU A 438 -10.45 -31.65 25.69
CA LEU A 438 -9.03 -31.66 25.31
C LEU A 438 -8.78 -31.07 23.92
N GLU A 439 -9.69 -31.27 22.96
CA GLU A 439 -9.64 -30.62 21.63
C GLU A 439 -9.68 -29.09 21.77
N ILE A 440 -10.60 -28.56 22.58
CA ILE A 440 -10.73 -27.13 22.83
C ILE A 440 -9.50 -26.60 23.57
N ASP A 441 -8.99 -27.31 24.59
CA ASP A 441 -7.80 -26.89 25.35
C ASP A 441 -6.54 -26.83 24.48
N ASP A 442 -6.30 -27.83 23.64
CA ASP A 442 -5.21 -27.81 22.66
C ASP A 442 -5.37 -26.67 21.65
N GLY A 443 -6.60 -26.44 21.18
CA GLY A 443 -6.92 -25.30 20.33
C GLY A 443 -6.61 -23.96 20.99
N LEU A 444 -7.00 -23.77 22.25
CA LEU A 444 -6.76 -22.54 23.02
C LEU A 444 -5.28 -22.26 23.23
N LYS A 445 -4.45 -23.30 23.47
CA LYS A 445 -2.99 -23.16 23.62
C LYS A 445 -2.34 -22.50 22.41
N VAL A 446 -2.79 -22.87 21.21
CA VAL A 446 -2.20 -22.44 19.95
C VAL A 446 -2.96 -21.29 19.27
N PHE A 447 -4.10 -20.90 19.83
CA PHE A 447 -4.98 -19.88 19.25
C PHE A 447 -4.28 -18.52 19.03
N PRO A 448 -3.48 -17.97 19.98
CA PRO A 448 -2.76 -16.71 19.73
C PRO A 448 -1.84 -16.79 18.51
N GLU A 449 -1.05 -17.88 18.42
CA GLU A 449 -0.11 -18.13 17.34
C GLU A 449 -0.80 -18.32 15.98
N TRP A 450 -1.99 -18.97 15.98
CA TRP A 450 -2.83 -19.10 14.80
C TRP A 450 -3.42 -17.74 14.38
N SER A 451 -3.94 -16.98 15.35
CA SER A 451 -4.58 -15.68 15.12
C SER A 451 -3.61 -14.68 14.50
N ASP A 452 -2.36 -14.65 14.96
CA ASP A 452 -1.32 -13.78 14.40
C ASP A 452 -0.99 -14.15 12.95
N ARG A 453 -0.90 -15.44 12.64
CA ARG A 453 -0.65 -15.92 11.27
C ARG A 453 -1.82 -15.70 10.32
N ASP A 454 -3.05 -15.97 10.78
CA ASP A 454 -4.28 -15.72 10.02
C ASP A 454 -4.43 -14.23 9.70
N LYS A 455 -4.14 -13.36 10.69
CA LYS A 455 -4.11 -11.92 10.50
C LYS A 455 -3.04 -11.50 9.50
N MET A 456 -1.81 -11.99 9.62
CA MET A 456 -0.72 -11.68 8.69
C MET A 456 -1.08 -12.07 7.25
N ALA A 457 -1.59 -13.28 7.03
CA ALA A 457 -2.01 -13.75 5.71
C ALA A 457 -3.17 -12.90 5.14
N SER A 458 -4.14 -12.55 5.98
CA SER A 458 -5.27 -11.68 5.60
C SER A 458 -4.81 -10.26 5.24
N ASP A 459 -3.95 -9.65 6.05
CA ASP A 459 -3.45 -8.29 5.84
C ASP A 459 -2.62 -8.19 4.55
N LEU A 460 -1.81 -9.21 4.26
CA LEU A 460 -1.07 -9.32 3.00
C LEU A 460 -2.01 -9.49 1.80
N ALA A 461 -3.03 -10.35 1.90
CA ALA A 461 -4.01 -10.55 0.84
C ALA A 461 -4.83 -9.27 0.54
N ILE A 462 -5.22 -8.53 1.58
CA ILE A 462 -5.90 -7.22 1.44
C ILE A 462 -4.97 -6.23 0.74
N SER A 463 -3.70 -6.16 1.16
CA SER A 463 -2.69 -5.26 0.57
C SER A 463 -2.45 -5.58 -0.91
N HIS A 464 -2.28 -6.86 -1.25
CA HIS A 464 -2.17 -7.33 -2.63
C HIS A 464 -3.38 -6.89 -3.48
N GLY A 465 -4.60 -7.12 -3.00
CA GLY A 465 -5.82 -6.70 -3.70
C GLY A 465 -5.94 -5.18 -3.88
N ASN A 466 -5.50 -4.39 -2.90
CA ASN A 466 -5.52 -2.92 -2.98
C ASN A 466 -4.50 -2.38 -4.00
N VAL A 467 -3.29 -2.93 -4.04
CA VAL A 467 -2.27 -2.55 -5.03
C VAL A 467 -2.74 -2.94 -6.44
N GLN A 468 -3.30 -4.14 -6.61
CA GLN A 468 -3.84 -4.60 -7.89
C GLN A 468 -4.94 -3.66 -8.42
N ARG A 469 -5.91 -3.27 -7.58
CA ARG A 469 -6.96 -2.30 -7.95
C ARG A 469 -6.42 -0.90 -8.28
N SER A 470 -5.24 -0.54 -7.77
CA SER A 470 -4.61 0.76 -8.05
C SER A 470 -3.91 0.82 -9.42
N ILE A 471 -3.54 -0.33 -9.98
CA ILE A 471 -2.84 -0.44 -11.28
C ILE A 471 -3.81 -0.26 -12.46
N GLU A 472 -5.01 -0.82 -12.37
CA GLU A 472 -6.03 -0.79 -13.44
C GLU A 472 -6.36 0.63 -13.95
N PRO A 473 -6.71 1.63 -13.09
CA PRO A 473 -7.01 2.98 -13.56
C PRO A 473 -5.81 3.66 -14.23
N ILE A 474 -4.58 3.37 -13.78
CA ILE A 474 -3.35 3.90 -14.40
C ILE A 474 -3.23 3.38 -15.83
N GLY A 475 -3.50 2.10 -16.06
CA GLY A 475 -3.51 1.50 -17.40
C GLY A 475 -4.53 2.15 -18.34
N ILE A 476 -5.73 2.42 -17.84
CA ILE A 476 -6.81 3.10 -18.59
C ILE A 476 -6.38 4.52 -18.99
N ASP A 477 -5.82 5.28 -18.05
CA ASP A 477 -5.35 6.65 -18.29
C ASP A 477 -4.23 6.71 -19.34
N ILE A 478 -3.26 5.78 -19.29
CA ILE A 478 -2.19 5.68 -20.29
C ILE A 478 -2.79 5.49 -21.69
N VAL A 479 -3.71 4.54 -21.85
CA VAL A 479 -4.35 4.26 -23.15
C VAL A 479 -5.18 5.46 -23.64
N ARG A 480 -5.89 6.15 -22.74
CA ARG A 480 -6.64 7.37 -23.08
C ARG A 480 -5.71 8.46 -23.60
N LEU A 481 -4.65 8.79 -22.88
CA LEU A 481 -3.69 9.83 -23.26
C LEU A 481 -3.00 9.48 -24.59
N GLN A 482 -2.62 8.22 -24.81
CA GLN A 482 -2.03 7.77 -26.08
C GLN A 482 -2.99 7.90 -27.27
N ARG A 483 -4.29 7.75 -27.04
CA ARG A 483 -5.31 7.95 -28.08
C ARG A 483 -5.46 9.44 -28.40
N GLU A 484 -5.50 10.30 -27.39
CA GLU A 484 -5.59 11.76 -27.56
C GLU A 484 -4.39 12.30 -28.37
N ILE A 485 -3.16 11.87 -28.04
CA ILE A 485 -1.98 12.27 -28.82
C ILE A 485 -2.11 11.85 -30.29
N ARG A 486 -2.55 10.61 -30.56
CA ARG A 486 -2.73 10.11 -31.93
C ARG A 486 -3.80 10.85 -32.72
N GLN A 487 -4.88 11.30 -32.07
CA GLN A 487 -5.94 12.07 -32.73
C GLN A 487 -5.48 13.46 -33.17
N HIS A 488 -4.52 14.05 -32.45
CA HIS A 488 -3.96 15.36 -32.78
C HIS A 488 -2.68 15.28 -33.62
N LEU A 489 -2.24 14.07 -33.97
CA LEU A 489 -1.04 13.86 -34.77
C LEU A 489 -1.30 14.32 -36.21
N LYS A 490 -0.48 15.26 -36.67
CA LYS A 490 -0.57 15.76 -38.05
C LYS A 490 0.05 14.74 -39.02
N PRO A 491 -0.42 14.67 -40.27
CA PRO A 491 0.23 13.83 -41.29
C PRO A 491 1.70 14.23 -41.46
N ALA A 492 2.60 13.24 -41.40
CA ALA A 492 4.03 13.49 -41.52
C ALA A 492 4.40 14.09 -42.88
N GLU A 493 3.65 13.75 -43.94
CA GLU A 493 3.82 14.32 -45.28
C GLU A 493 3.57 15.82 -45.33
N GLU A 494 2.70 16.34 -44.47
CA GLU A 494 2.48 17.79 -44.35
C GLU A 494 3.66 18.47 -43.66
N LEU A 495 4.12 17.91 -42.54
CA LEU A 495 5.29 18.43 -41.81
C LEU A 495 6.55 18.41 -42.68
N ASN A 496 6.76 17.36 -43.46
CA ASN A 496 7.89 17.23 -44.39
C ASN A 496 7.87 18.31 -45.46
N ARG A 497 6.71 18.55 -46.10
CA ARG A 497 6.58 19.63 -47.11
C ARG A 497 6.90 21.00 -46.53
N GLU A 498 6.47 21.26 -45.30
CA GLU A 498 6.74 22.54 -44.63
C GLU A 498 8.19 22.67 -44.17
N MET A 499 8.81 21.57 -43.72
CA MET A 499 10.24 21.54 -43.37
C MET A 499 11.11 21.91 -44.57
N VAL A 500 10.81 21.32 -45.74
CA VAL A 500 11.51 21.64 -47.00
C VAL A 500 11.29 23.10 -47.39
N ALA A 501 10.06 23.62 -47.28
CA ALA A 501 9.77 25.02 -47.59
C ALA A 501 10.50 26.00 -46.65
N TYR A 502 10.66 25.63 -45.38
CA TYR A 502 11.33 26.45 -44.37
C TYR A 502 12.86 26.43 -44.50
N LEU A 503 13.47 25.23 -44.60
CA LEU A 503 14.92 25.08 -44.68
C LEU A 503 15.48 25.26 -46.10
N GLY A 504 14.65 25.16 -47.13
CA GLY A 504 15.11 25.15 -48.53
C GLY A 504 15.84 23.88 -48.95
N ARG A 505 15.82 22.84 -48.10
CA ARG A 505 16.51 21.54 -48.30
C ARG A 505 15.72 20.41 -47.65
N ASP A 506 15.93 19.19 -48.14
CA ASP A 506 15.20 17.98 -47.76
C ASP A 506 16.06 17.01 -46.93
N GLU A 507 16.88 17.56 -46.04
CA GLU A 507 17.76 16.75 -45.18
C GLU A 507 17.01 16.11 -44.01
N LEU A 508 15.98 16.78 -43.47
CA LEU A 508 15.21 16.33 -42.33
C LEU A 508 13.79 15.93 -42.72
N ARG A 509 13.39 14.71 -42.35
CA ARG A 509 12.05 14.17 -42.60
C ARG A 509 11.46 13.57 -41.33
N PHE A 510 10.20 13.85 -41.05
CA PHE A 510 9.37 13.21 -40.05
C PHE A 510 8.80 11.91 -40.62
N GLU A 511 8.93 10.83 -39.86
CA GLU A 511 8.25 9.56 -40.09
C GLU A 511 7.36 9.24 -38.88
N PRO A 512 6.08 8.84 -39.07
CA PRO A 512 5.22 8.46 -37.96
C PRO A 512 5.79 7.25 -37.21
N LYS A 513 5.92 7.35 -35.89
CA LYS A 513 6.32 6.24 -35.03
C LYS A 513 5.57 6.31 -33.70
N ASP A 514 4.94 5.20 -33.32
CA ASP A 514 4.09 5.10 -32.13
C ASP A 514 2.97 6.17 -32.12
N SER A 515 3.05 7.09 -31.16
CA SER A 515 2.19 8.28 -31.01
C SER A 515 2.96 9.58 -31.26
N GLY A 516 4.08 9.54 -31.97
CA GLY A 516 4.91 10.69 -32.29
C GLY A 516 5.56 10.57 -33.67
N TYR A 517 6.72 11.20 -33.82
CA TYR A 517 7.52 11.17 -35.04
C TYR A 517 8.95 10.74 -34.74
N THR A 518 9.55 9.92 -35.58
CA THR A 518 11.00 9.84 -35.67
C THR A 518 11.47 10.84 -36.73
N VAL A 519 12.46 11.66 -36.38
CA VAL A 519 13.10 12.54 -37.34
C VAL A 519 14.25 11.78 -38.00
N MET A 520 14.27 11.77 -39.32
CA MET A 520 15.25 11.13 -40.18
C MET A 520 16.15 12.19 -40.79
N ARG A 521 17.46 11.93 -40.82
CA ARG A 521 18.47 12.67 -41.57
C ARG A 521 18.88 11.84 -42.78
N GLY A 522 18.31 12.13 -43.94
CA GLY A 522 18.34 11.23 -45.10
C GLY A 522 17.66 9.90 -44.78
N ASN A 523 18.37 8.79 -44.93
CA ASN A 523 17.85 7.44 -44.62
C ASN A 523 18.15 6.98 -43.18
N ASN A 524 18.86 7.77 -42.38
CA ASN A 524 19.25 7.40 -41.03
C ASN A 524 18.43 8.19 -40.01
N PRO A 525 18.01 7.59 -38.89
CA PRO A 525 17.39 8.35 -37.82
C PRO A 525 18.32 9.41 -37.23
N ALA A 526 17.79 10.61 -36.99
CA ALA A 526 18.48 11.68 -36.30
C ALA A 526 18.49 11.38 -34.78
N MET A 527 19.61 10.86 -34.29
CA MET A 527 19.76 10.54 -32.86
C MET A 527 19.85 11.79 -31.98
N HIS A 528 20.39 12.88 -32.52
CA HIS A 528 20.49 14.17 -31.84
C HIS A 528 20.19 15.31 -32.83
N LEU A 529 19.28 16.19 -32.44
CA LEU A 529 18.99 17.43 -33.16
C LEU A 529 19.87 18.56 -32.64
N SER A 530 20.46 19.33 -33.56
CA SER A 530 21.13 20.59 -33.22
C SER A 530 20.13 21.63 -32.72
N ASP A 531 20.62 22.66 -32.02
CA ASP A 531 19.77 23.78 -31.55
C ASP A 531 19.03 24.48 -32.71
N GLY A 532 19.67 24.59 -33.87
CA GLY A 532 19.06 25.15 -35.07
C GLY A 532 17.92 24.27 -35.61
N GLU A 533 18.11 22.95 -35.64
CA GLU A 533 17.08 22.00 -36.08
C GLU A 533 15.90 21.97 -35.10
N ARG A 534 16.14 21.94 -33.78
CA ARG A 534 15.06 22.04 -32.75
C ARG A 534 14.25 23.33 -32.93
N THR A 535 14.94 24.45 -33.12
CA THR A 535 14.31 25.76 -33.32
C THR A 535 13.49 25.78 -34.61
N ALA A 536 13.99 25.21 -35.70
CA ALA A 536 13.28 25.12 -36.99
C ALA A 536 11.98 24.30 -36.87
N ILE A 537 12.05 23.12 -36.25
CA ILE A 537 10.89 22.23 -36.04
C ILE A 537 9.84 22.94 -35.18
N ALA A 538 10.27 23.53 -34.05
CA ALA A 538 9.38 24.28 -33.17
C ALA A 538 8.78 25.50 -33.87
N PHE A 539 9.54 26.19 -34.73
CA PHE A 539 9.04 27.38 -35.43
C PHE A 539 8.01 27.04 -36.50
N ILE A 540 8.20 25.95 -37.25
CA ILE A 540 7.18 25.44 -38.18
C ILE A 540 5.91 25.08 -37.43
N TYR A 541 6.05 24.38 -36.30
CA TYR A 541 4.93 24.07 -35.43
C TYR A 541 4.24 25.34 -34.89
N PHE A 542 4.99 26.34 -34.46
CA PHE A 542 4.45 27.64 -34.04
C PHE A 542 3.63 28.31 -35.14
N LEU A 543 4.18 28.41 -36.36
CA LEU A 543 3.49 29.03 -37.49
C LEU A 543 2.20 28.29 -37.88
N LYS A 544 2.11 26.99 -37.58
CA LYS A 544 0.86 26.24 -37.68
C LYS A 544 -0.16 26.66 -36.63
N THR A 545 0.27 26.86 -35.37
CA THR A 545 -0.65 27.26 -34.29
C THR A 545 -1.32 28.62 -34.53
N LEU A 546 -0.77 29.43 -35.44
CA LEU A 546 -1.39 30.68 -35.90
C LEU A 546 -2.64 30.48 -36.77
N ARG A 547 -2.92 29.24 -37.21
CA ARG A 547 -4.09 28.86 -38.00
C ARG A 547 -5.04 27.92 -37.21
N ASP A 548 -4.79 27.71 -35.93
CA ASP A 548 -5.66 26.90 -35.09
C ASP A 548 -6.99 27.63 -34.85
N ALA A 549 -8.07 26.85 -34.64
CA ALA A 549 -9.42 27.39 -34.52
C ALA A 549 -9.59 28.35 -33.32
N ASP A 550 -8.73 28.26 -32.31
CA ASP A 550 -8.74 29.09 -31.11
C ASP A 550 -7.98 30.42 -31.26
N PHE A 551 -7.37 30.68 -32.42
CA PHE A 551 -6.61 31.90 -32.69
C PHE A 551 -7.00 32.55 -34.03
N ASP A 552 -7.72 33.67 -33.97
CA ASP A 552 -7.98 34.51 -35.14
C ASP A 552 -6.80 35.45 -35.39
N ILE A 553 -5.94 35.09 -36.35
CA ILE A 553 -4.76 35.87 -36.72
C ILE A 553 -5.08 37.33 -37.08
N LYS A 554 -6.23 37.61 -37.71
CA LYS A 554 -6.62 38.97 -38.13
C LYS A 554 -6.91 39.88 -36.94
N ASN A 555 -7.19 39.30 -35.78
CA ASN A 555 -7.43 39.99 -34.52
C ASN A 555 -6.34 39.74 -33.46
N GLY A 556 -5.38 38.88 -33.76
CA GLY A 556 -4.33 38.42 -32.85
C GLY A 556 -2.99 39.14 -32.99
N VAL A 557 -2.20 39.05 -31.93
CA VAL A 557 -0.84 39.57 -31.83
C VAL A 557 0.14 38.41 -31.95
N VAL A 558 1.09 38.51 -32.87
CA VAL A 558 2.13 37.50 -33.10
C VAL A 558 3.48 38.08 -32.66
N VAL A 559 4.18 37.37 -31.79
CA VAL A 559 5.50 37.78 -31.28
C VAL A 559 6.50 36.69 -31.63
N ILE A 560 7.61 37.06 -32.28
CA ILE A 560 8.61 36.13 -32.76
C ILE A 560 9.98 36.62 -32.28
N ASP A 561 10.61 35.83 -31.42
CA ASP A 561 11.93 36.12 -30.84
C ASP A 561 12.98 35.18 -31.41
N ASP A 562 13.91 35.73 -32.19
CA ASP A 562 15.02 35.04 -32.84
C ASP A 562 14.61 33.69 -33.49
N PRO A 563 13.77 33.71 -34.53
CA PRO A 563 13.26 32.49 -35.18
C PRO A 563 14.35 31.69 -35.90
N VAL A 564 15.52 32.32 -36.09
CA VAL A 564 16.64 31.78 -36.83
C VAL A 564 17.87 31.82 -35.92
N SER A 565 18.28 30.65 -35.43
CA SER A 565 19.55 30.46 -34.74
C SER A 565 20.44 29.51 -35.56
N SER A 566 21.67 29.93 -35.87
CA SER A 566 22.67 29.07 -36.53
C SER A 566 22.23 28.45 -37.87
N LEU A 567 21.44 29.18 -38.68
CA LEU A 567 21.11 28.79 -40.06
C LEU A 567 22.07 29.46 -41.06
N ASP A 568 22.29 28.80 -42.20
CA ASP A 568 23.01 29.39 -43.33
C ASP A 568 22.19 30.47 -44.05
N ALA A 569 22.83 31.21 -44.96
CA ALA A 569 22.19 32.33 -45.65
C ALA A 569 20.96 31.90 -46.47
N ASN A 570 21.00 30.74 -47.13
CA ASN A 570 19.89 30.23 -47.95
C ASN A 570 18.68 29.85 -47.09
N SER A 571 18.90 29.11 -46.00
CA SER A 571 17.84 28.73 -45.06
C SER A 571 17.21 29.97 -44.41
N LEU A 572 17.98 31.03 -44.17
CA LEU A 572 17.47 32.30 -43.64
C LEU A 572 16.47 32.97 -44.60
N TYR A 573 16.75 32.98 -45.91
CA TYR A 573 15.83 33.54 -46.91
C TYR A 573 14.51 32.75 -46.99
N CYS A 574 14.60 31.41 -47.00
CA CYS A 574 13.43 30.54 -46.99
C CYS A 574 12.60 30.71 -45.71
N ALA A 575 13.26 30.69 -44.54
CA ALA A 575 12.65 30.91 -43.24
C ALA A 575 11.91 32.26 -43.17
N PHE A 576 12.53 33.32 -43.65
CA PHE A 576 11.90 34.64 -43.73
C PHE A 576 10.68 34.64 -44.66
N GLY A 577 10.79 34.08 -45.86
CA GLY A 577 9.69 34.01 -46.82
C GLY A 577 8.48 33.25 -46.25
N TYR A 578 8.76 32.12 -45.60
CA TYR A 578 7.75 31.29 -44.96
C TYR A 578 7.08 32.00 -43.77
N MET A 579 7.87 32.62 -42.87
CA MET A 579 7.35 33.43 -41.77
C MET A 579 6.46 34.57 -42.28
N LYS A 580 6.94 35.32 -43.28
CA LYS A 580 6.21 36.45 -43.87
C LYS A 580 4.84 36.02 -44.38
N ASP A 581 4.77 34.94 -45.15
CA ASP A 581 3.49 34.46 -45.69
C ASP A 581 2.50 34.06 -44.59
N ARG A 582 2.97 33.36 -43.55
CA ARG A 582 2.15 32.86 -42.45
C ARG A 582 1.71 33.93 -41.44
N THR A 583 2.37 35.10 -41.43
CA THR A 583 2.15 36.13 -40.41
C THR A 583 1.66 37.47 -40.97
N ARG A 584 1.60 37.64 -42.30
CA ARG A 584 1.21 38.91 -42.96
C ARG A 584 -0.16 39.44 -42.52
N ASP A 585 -1.09 38.56 -42.19
CA ASP A 585 -2.47 38.91 -41.85
C ASP A 585 -2.66 39.20 -40.35
N ALA A 586 -1.59 39.15 -39.54
CA ALA A 586 -1.63 39.46 -38.12
C ALA A 586 -2.08 40.91 -37.84
N LYS A 587 -2.87 41.10 -36.79
CA LYS A 587 -3.29 42.44 -36.32
C LYS A 587 -2.09 43.26 -35.86
N GLN A 588 -1.19 42.64 -35.11
CA GLN A 588 0.14 43.16 -34.80
C GLN A 588 1.16 42.05 -34.87
N ILE A 589 2.33 42.34 -35.43
CA ILE A 589 3.48 41.44 -35.45
C ILE A 589 4.68 42.13 -34.81
N PHE A 590 5.33 41.42 -33.91
CA PHE A 590 6.56 41.80 -33.24
C PHE A 590 7.64 40.82 -33.65
N VAL A 591 8.71 41.30 -34.27
CA VAL A 591 9.88 40.49 -34.58
C VAL A 591 11.07 41.04 -33.80
N LEU A 592 11.64 40.21 -32.94
CA LEU A 592 12.84 40.51 -32.17
C LEU A 592 13.98 39.72 -32.76
N THR A 593 15.12 40.37 -33.07
CA THR A 593 16.28 39.63 -33.57
C THR A 593 17.64 40.23 -33.25
N HIS A 594 18.65 39.39 -33.13
CA HIS A 594 20.07 39.78 -33.14
C HIS A 594 20.76 39.56 -34.50
N ASN A 595 20.17 38.75 -35.39
CA ASN A 595 20.77 38.43 -36.67
C ASN A 595 20.59 39.59 -37.66
N PHE A 596 21.68 40.23 -38.08
CA PHE A 596 21.62 41.41 -38.94
C PHE A 596 21.05 41.11 -40.34
N GLY A 597 21.38 39.94 -40.91
CA GLY A 597 20.81 39.51 -42.20
C GLY A 597 19.29 39.37 -42.13
N PHE A 598 18.79 38.70 -41.10
CA PHE A 598 17.35 38.55 -40.86
C PHE A 598 16.67 39.88 -40.55
N PHE A 599 17.29 40.73 -39.73
CA PHE A 599 16.84 42.09 -39.44
C PHE A 599 16.62 42.88 -40.74
N ARG A 600 17.56 42.86 -41.69
CA ARG A 600 17.42 43.57 -42.98
C ARG A 600 16.21 43.09 -43.78
N GLN A 601 16.00 41.77 -43.84
CA GLN A 601 14.86 41.19 -44.56
C GLN A 601 13.53 41.63 -43.96
N VAL A 602 13.41 41.58 -42.63
CA VAL A 602 12.20 42.02 -41.91
C VAL A 602 12.01 43.53 -42.03
N LYS A 603 13.09 44.32 -41.90
CA LYS A 603 13.07 45.78 -42.10
C LYS A 603 12.51 46.14 -43.46
N ASN A 604 13.02 45.50 -44.52
CA ASN A 604 12.58 45.75 -45.89
C ASN A 604 11.10 45.38 -46.11
N TRP A 605 10.66 44.27 -45.53
CA TRP A 605 9.25 43.91 -45.58
C TRP A 605 8.35 44.90 -44.83
N PHE A 606 8.73 45.30 -43.62
CA PHE A 606 7.94 46.25 -42.83
C PHE A 606 7.93 47.65 -43.45
N ASN A 607 9.03 48.09 -44.07
CA ASN A 607 9.07 49.32 -44.84
C ASN A 607 8.10 49.28 -46.03
N TYR A 608 8.07 48.17 -46.77
CA TYR A 608 7.13 48.01 -47.89
C TYR A 608 5.67 47.94 -47.42
N ALA A 609 5.37 47.05 -46.48
CA ALA A 609 4.02 46.82 -45.98
C ALA A 609 3.46 48.01 -45.17
N GLY A 610 4.35 48.82 -44.57
CA GLY A 610 4.02 50.02 -43.81
C GLY A 610 3.99 51.31 -44.64
N GLY A 611 4.14 51.26 -45.97
CA GLY A 611 4.07 52.46 -46.82
C GLY A 611 5.25 53.44 -46.62
N LEU A 612 6.45 52.93 -46.39
CA LEU A 612 7.70 53.69 -46.20
C LEU A 612 8.69 53.52 -47.37
N ARG A 613 8.24 52.99 -48.51
CA ARG A 613 9.10 52.69 -49.67
C ARG A 613 9.74 53.94 -50.29
N ASP A 614 9.01 55.06 -50.34
CA ASP A 614 9.41 56.24 -51.12
C ASP A 614 9.70 57.47 -50.24
N ARG A 615 9.80 57.30 -48.92
CA ARG A 615 10.04 58.41 -47.97
C ARG A 615 10.90 57.96 -46.77
N PRO A 616 11.70 58.86 -46.16
CA PRO A 616 12.43 58.56 -44.93
C PRO A 616 11.48 58.10 -43.84
N TYR A 617 11.97 57.20 -42.98
CA TYR A 617 11.23 56.80 -41.81
C TYR A 617 11.28 57.93 -40.78
N ASP A 618 10.10 58.41 -40.45
CA ASP A 618 9.88 59.38 -39.40
C ASP A 618 9.10 58.64 -38.29
N PRO A 619 9.73 58.39 -37.12
CA PRO A 619 9.11 57.65 -36.02
C PRO A 619 7.79 58.26 -35.55
N GLU A 620 7.64 59.58 -35.58
CA GLU A 620 6.46 60.29 -35.09
C GLU A 620 5.31 60.27 -36.10
N LYS A 621 5.64 60.29 -37.41
CA LYS A 621 4.63 60.28 -38.49
C LYS A 621 4.23 58.90 -38.96
N SER A 622 5.06 57.88 -38.71
CA SER A 622 4.71 56.50 -39.04
C SER A 622 3.55 56.03 -38.17
N LYS A 623 2.54 55.39 -38.78
CA LYS A 623 1.36 54.87 -38.05
C LYS A 623 1.31 53.36 -37.96
N SER A 624 1.99 52.68 -38.88
CA SER A 624 1.82 51.23 -39.08
C SER A 624 3.08 50.42 -38.83
N ALA A 625 4.25 51.00 -39.06
CA ALA A 625 5.54 50.30 -38.95
C ALA A 625 6.50 51.09 -38.06
N HIS A 626 7.02 50.44 -37.02
CA HIS A 626 7.93 51.04 -36.07
C HIS A 626 9.15 50.15 -35.84
N PHE A 627 10.30 50.79 -35.70
CA PHE A 627 11.60 50.16 -35.58
C PHE A 627 12.26 50.61 -34.28
N TYR A 628 12.64 49.64 -33.46
CA TYR A 628 13.24 49.85 -32.15
C TYR A 628 14.59 49.15 -32.06
N MET A 629 15.42 49.62 -31.13
CA MET A 629 16.65 48.95 -30.75
C MET A 629 16.71 48.78 -29.24
N LEU A 630 17.15 47.60 -28.79
CA LEU A 630 17.48 47.36 -27.39
C LEU A 630 18.92 47.76 -27.12
N ALA A 631 19.09 48.59 -26.09
CA ALA A 631 20.37 49.06 -25.63
C ALA A 631 20.54 48.78 -24.13
N MET A 632 21.78 48.83 -23.69
CA MET A 632 22.17 48.56 -22.31
C MET A 632 22.76 49.83 -21.69
N ARG A 633 22.35 50.16 -20.47
CA ARG A 633 23.03 51.12 -19.60
C ARG A 633 23.66 50.36 -18.44
N ILE A 634 24.82 50.82 -18.00
CA ILE A 634 25.46 50.32 -16.79
C ILE A 634 25.42 51.46 -15.79
N SER A 635 24.78 51.23 -14.65
CA SER A 635 24.74 52.17 -13.52
C SER A 635 24.97 51.36 -12.25
N ASP A 636 25.82 51.85 -11.34
CA ASP A 636 26.17 51.18 -10.07
C ASP A 636 26.56 49.71 -10.26
N SER A 637 27.38 49.43 -11.28
CA SER A 637 27.80 48.06 -11.67
C SER A 637 26.66 47.11 -12.04
N GLN A 638 25.44 47.62 -12.23
CA GLN A 638 24.29 46.87 -12.69
C GLN A 638 23.94 47.21 -14.14
N ARG A 639 23.71 46.16 -14.92
CA ARG A 639 23.21 46.27 -16.29
C ARG A 639 21.70 46.46 -16.27
N SER A 640 21.22 47.49 -16.97
CA SER A 640 19.79 47.73 -17.23
C SER A 640 19.53 47.87 -18.71
N ALA A 641 18.57 47.10 -19.24
CA ALA A 641 18.11 47.23 -20.62
C ALA A 641 17.11 48.39 -20.75
N TYR A 642 17.05 48.99 -21.93
CA TYR A 642 16.02 49.96 -22.33
C TYR A 642 15.78 49.88 -23.83
N LEU A 643 14.55 50.20 -24.27
CA LEU A 643 14.25 50.39 -25.68
C LEU A 643 14.56 51.83 -26.09
N ARG A 644 15.03 52.00 -27.31
CA ARG A 644 15.12 53.27 -28.02
C ARG A 644 14.60 53.12 -29.45
N THR A 645 14.31 54.22 -30.13
CA THR A 645 14.09 54.20 -31.57
C THR A 645 15.32 53.61 -32.28
N LEU A 646 15.08 52.82 -33.33
CA LEU A 646 16.16 52.26 -34.15
C LEU A 646 17.08 53.39 -34.63
N ASP A 647 18.38 53.12 -34.57
CA ASP A 647 19.39 54.05 -35.04
C ASP A 647 19.16 54.44 -36.51
N PRO A 648 19.13 55.74 -36.86
CA PRO A 648 18.94 56.19 -38.25
C PRO A 648 19.93 55.54 -39.21
N LEU A 649 21.17 55.28 -38.77
CA LEU A 649 22.19 54.60 -39.55
C LEU A 649 21.72 53.22 -40.06
N LEU A 650 21.02 52.46 -39.21
CA LEU A 650 20.54 51.10 -39.52
C LEU A 650 19.26 51.11 -40.36
N HIS A 651 18.50 52.20 -40.30
CA HIS A 651 17.27 52.36 -41.08
C HIS A 651 17.55 52.90 -42.49
N GLU A 652 18.24 54.04 -42.58
CA GLU A 652 18.37 54.86 -43.79
C GLU A 652 19.33 54.28 -44.82
N TYR A 653 20.38 53.57 -44.38
CA TYR A 653 21.45 53.11 -45.25
C TYR A 653 21.38 51.59 -45.42
N GLU A 654 21.34 51.13 -46.68
CA GLU A 654 21.33 49.69 -47.02
C GLU A 654 22.73 49.08 -47.11
N SER A 655 23.76 49.91 -47.22
CA SER A 655 25.15 49.47 -47.25
C SER A 655 26.07 50.51 -46.64
N GLU A 656 27.21 50.05 -46.11
CA GLU A 656 28.27 50.92 -45.62
C GLU A 656 28.74 51.91 -46.70
N TYR A 657 28.84 51.46 -47.96
CA TYR A 657 29.19 52.33 -49.08
C TYR A 657 28.28 53.56 -49.19
N HIS A 658 26.95 53.39 -49.00
CA HIS A 658 26.00 54.52 -49.05
C HIS A 658 26.24 55.53 -47.94
N TYR A 659 26.54 55.03 -46.74
CA TYR A 659 26.83 55.89 -45.59
C TYR A 659 28.15 56.63 -45.76
N LEU A 660 29.22 55.94 -46.19
CA LEU A 660 30.52 56.57 -46.46
C LEU A 660 30.40 57.65 -47.54
N PHE A 661 29.64 57.39 -48.61
CA PHE A 661 29.37 58.38 -49.65
C PHE A 661 28.69 59.63 -49.10
N ARG A 662 27.68 59.46 -48.22
CA ARG A 662 27.02 60.59 -47.55
C ARG A 662 27.98 61.38 -46.66
N CYS A 663 28.83 60.71 -45.88
CA CYS A 663 29.81 61.39 -45.02
C CYS A 663 30.83 62.18 -45.84
N VAL A 664 31.33 61.62 -46.95
CA VAL A 664 32.24 62.32 -47.87
C VAL A 664 31.56 63.51 -48.54
N LYS A 665 30.30 63.35 -48.97
CA LYS A 665 29.50 64.44 -49.53
C LYS A 665 29.29 65.57 -48.53
N ALA A 666 28.86 65.26 -47.32
CA ALA A 666 28.69 66.24 -46.26
C ALA A 666 30.01 66.95 -45.95
N GLY A 667 31.12 66.20 -45.87
CA GLY A 667 32.46 66.74 -45.67
C GLY A 667 32.93 67.67 -46.80
N ALA A 668 32.57 67.37 -48.05
CA ALA A 668 32.87 68.22 -49.21
C ALA A 668 32.04 69.52 -49.24
N GLU A 669 30.83 69.49 -48.67
CA GLU A 669 29.93 70.65 -48.58
C GLU A 669 30.23 71.56 -47.36
N LEU A 670 31.16 71.15 -46.48
CA LEU A 670 31.63 71.99 -45.39
C LEU A 670 32.31 73.26 -45.95
N ALA A 671 32.02 74.40 -45.33
CA ALA A 671 32.85 75.59 -45.48
C ALA A 671 34.24 75.35 -44.87
N ALA A 672 35.10 76.39 -44.83
CA ALA A 672 36.36 76.27 -44.10
C ALA A 672 36.10 75.79 -42.65
N PRO A 673 36.71 74.68 -42.19
CA PRO A 673 36.37 74.07 -40.91
C PRO A 673 36.69 75.04 -39.76
N THR A 674 35.76 75.15 -38.80
CA THR A 674 35.97 75.99 -37.61
C THR A 674 36.91 75.34 -36.61
N SER A 675 37.07 74.02 -36.68
CA SER A 675 38.05 73.24 -35.95
C SER A 675 38.55 72.08 -36.81
N LEU A 676 39.85 71.75 -36.71
CA LEU A 676 40.42 70.58 -37.40
C LEU A 676 39.79 69.26 -36.92
N ALA A 677 39.23 69.23 -35.71
CA ALA A 677 38.50 68.07 -35.18
C ALA A 677 37.28 67.70 -36.05
N GLU A 678 36.64 68.68 -36.70
CA GLU A 678 35.46 68.46 -37.56
C GLU A 678 35.79 67.62 -38.80
N VAL A 679 37.04 67.70 -39.26
CA VAL A 679 37.50 67.09 -40.51
C VAL A 679 38.49 65.94 -40.29
N TYR A 680 38.97 65.74 -39.06
CA TYR A 680 40.01 64.77 -38.72
C TYR A 680 39.70 63.34 -39.18
N GLY A 681 38.45 62.88 -39.01
CA GLY A 681 38.03 61.53 -39.40
C GLY A 681 37.72 61.35 -40.90
N LEU A 682 37.55 62.45 -41.65
CA LEU A 682 37.09 62.39 -43.03
C LEU A 682 38.06 61.72 -44.02
N PRO A 683 39.41 61.86 -43.91
CA PRO A 683 40.34 61.15 -44.77
C PRO A 683 40.14 59.63 -44.73
N ASN A 684 40.01 59.05 -43.54
CA ASN A 684 39.76 57.61 -43.37
C ASN A 684 38.46 57.16 -44.06
N ILE A 685 37.39 57.93 -43.87
CA ILE A 685 36.08 57.65 -44.49
C ILE A 685 36.18 57.73 -46.02
N ALA A 686 36.83 58.78 -46.53
CA ALA A 686 37.01 59.03 -47.95
C ALA A 686 37.87 57.98 -48.65
N ARG A 687 38.92 57.51 -47.97
CA ARG A 687 39.73 56.40 -48.45
C ARG A 687 38.94 55.12 -48.57
N ARG A 688 38.18 54.73 -47.54
CA ARG A 688 37.33 53.53 -47.57
C ARG A 688 36.27 53.60 -48.67
N LEU A 689 35.70 54.79 -48.91
CA LEU A 689 34.78 55.02 -50.03
C LEU A 689 35.48 54.81 -51.39
N LEU A 690 36.65 55.42 -51.56
CA LEU A 690 37.43 55.34 -52.80
C LEU A 690 37.86 53.90 -53.09
N GLU A 691 38.43 53.21 -52.10
CA GLU A 691 38.82 51.80 -52.21
C GLU A 691 37.63 50.91 -52.57
N SER A 692 36.47 51.14 -51.92
CA SER A 692 35.24 50.41 -52.25
C SER A 692 34.79 50.68 -53.68
N PHE A 693 34.86 51.93 -54.16
CA PHE A 693 34.53 52.27 -55.55
C PHE A 693 35.49 51.62 -56.54
N LEU A 694 36.79 51.67 -56.26
CA LEU A 694 37.83 51.09 -57.09
C LEU A 694 37.76 49.56 -57.14
N ALA A 695 37.34 48.90 -56.05
CA ALA A 695 37.09 47.46 -56.05
C ALA A 695 36.02 47.06 -57.07
N PHE A 696 35.02 47.90 -57.32
CA PHE A 696 34.01 47.66 -58.36
C PHE A 696 34.47 48.08 -59.76
N ARG A 697 35.18 49.20 -59.90
CA ARG A 697 35.53 49.77 -61.21
C ARG A 697 36.83 49.22 -61.81
N VAL A 698 37.78 48.84 -60.96
CA VAL A 698 39.11 48.34 -61.34
C VAL A 698 39.46 47.08 -60.52
N PRO A 699 38.65 46.00 -60.63
CA PRO A 699 38.85 44.79 -59.81
C PRO A 699 40.18 44.08 -60.11
N GLY A 700 40.69 44.17 -61.34
CA GLY A 700 41.91 43.49 -61.80
C GLY A 700 43.23 44.04 -61.22
N ARG A 701 43.19 45.09 -60.39
CA ARG A 701 44.38 45.71 -59.75
C ARG A 701 44.19 45.90 -58.24
N ALA A 702 43.32 45.12 -57.62
CA ALA A 702 43.02 45.22 -56.19
C ALA A 702 44.29 45.14 -55.32
N GLY A 703 44.37 45.98 -54.28
CA GLY A 703 45.49 46.03 -53.34
C GLY A 703 46.59 47.04 -53.69
N ASN A 704 46.52 47.71 -54.84
CA ASN A 704 47.41 48.83 -55.18
C ASN A 704 46.59 50.09 -55.52
N LEU A 705 46.34 50.93 -54.51
CA LEU A 705 45.49 52.12 -54.62
C LEU A 705 45.96 53.09 -55.72
N ALA A 706 47.28 53.29 -55.86
CA ALA A 706 47.85 54.18 -56.87
C ALA A 706 47.60 53.64 -58.29
N GLN A 707 47.87 52.36 -58.54
CA GLN A 707 47.63 51.75 -59.86
C GLN A 707 46.15 51.64 -60.22
N GLN A 708 45.27 51.52 -59.22
CA GLN A 708 43.82 51.55 -59.42
C GLN A 708 43.33 52.96 -59.77
N LEU A 709 43.90 54.01 -59.16
CA LEU A 709 43.52 55.38 -59.45
C LEU A 709 44.01 55.88 -60.81
N GLU A 710 45.19 55.42 -61.25
CA GLU A 710 45.70 55.70 -62.60
C GLU A 710 44.77 55.18 -63.69
N ALA A 711 44.06 54.08 -63.43
CA ALA A 711 43.10 53.50 -64.38
C ALA A 711 41.78 54.29 -64.52
N LEU A 712 41.51 55.28 -63.65
CA LEU A 712 40.34 56.15 -63.76
C LEU A 712 40.57 57.30 -64.75
N GLU A 713 39.50 57.90 -65.28
CA GLU A 713 39.55 59.16 -66.03
C GLU A 713 39.53 60.35 -65.04
N GLY A 714 40.36 61.38 -65.24
CA GLY A 714 40.35 62.58 -64.39
C GLY A 714 41.67 63.35 -64.42
N ASP A 715 41.65 64.58 -63.92
CA ASP A 715 42.84 65.45 -63.82
C ASP A 715 43.95 64.77 -62.99
N PRO A 716 45.16 64.55 -63.56
CA PRO A 716 46.28 63.96 -62.83
C PRO A 716 46.65 64.73 -61.55
N ALA A 717 46.53 66.06 -61.55
CA ALA A 717 46.84 66.86 -60.36
C ALA A 717 45.81 66.63 -59.24
N ALA A 718 44.51 66.57 -59.55
CA ALA A 718 43.47 66.20 -58.60
C ALA A 718 43.66 64.79 -58.04
N LYS A 719 43.98 63.80 -58.88
CA LYS A 719 44.29 62.43 -58.42
C LYS A 719 45.48 62.39 -57.47
N ALA A 720 46.55 63.11 -57.77
CA ALA A 720 47.73 63.20 -56.92
C ALA A 720 47.41 63.86 -55.56
N ARG A 721 46.59 64.94 -55.55
CA ARG A 721 46.11 65.58 -54.31
C ARG A 721 45.30 64.61 -53.46
N ILE A 722 44.35 63.89 -54.06
CA ILE A 722 43.51 62.89 -53.40
C ILE A 722 44.39 61.80 -52.78
N ILE A 723 45.31 61.18 -53.55
CA ILE A 723 46.18 60.12 -53.03
C ILE A 723 47.04 60.65 -51.89
N ARG A 724 47.72 61.79 -52.08
CA ARG A 724 48.58 62.39 -51.05
C ARG A 724 47.80 62.59 -49.75
N PHE A 725 46.66 63.27 -49.84
CA PHE A 725 45.86 63.62 -48.67
C PHE A 725 45.33 62.37 -47.93
N LEU A 726 44.80 61.39 -48.67
CA LEU A 726 44.26 60.17 -48.07
C LEU A 726 45.36 59.25 -47.54
N HIS A 727 46.49 59.15 -48.23
CA HIS A 727 47.62 58.32 -47.78
C HIS A 727 48.26 58.89 -46.52
N THR A 728 48.47 60.21 -46.47
CA THR A 728 49.07 60.91 -45.33
C THR A 728 48.18 60.87 -44.09
N ASN A 729 46.86 61.05 -44.23
CA ASN A 729 45.96 61.25 -43.09
C ASN A 729 45.06 60.05 -42.74
N SER A 730 45.27 58.89 -43.37
CA SER A 730 44.45 57.67 -43.12
C SER A 730 45.26 56.45 -42.70
N HIS A 731 46.54 56.63 -42.40
CA HIS A 731 47.47 55.56 -42.02
C HIS A 731 48.20 55.92 -40.73
N MET A 732 48.39 54.95 -39.84
CA MET A 732 49.34 55.00 -38.74
C MET A 732 50.12 53.69 -38.74
N GLU A 733 51.32 53.68 -39.34
CA GLU A 733 52.17 52.47 -39.34
C GLU A 733 53.11 52.41 -38.12
N GLN A 734 53.43 53.55 -37.47
CA GLN A 734 54.26 53.64 -36.27
C GLN A 734 53.85 54.83 -35.37
N ILE A 735 54.12 54.76 -34.05
CA ILE A 735 54.06 55.91 -33.14
C ILE A 735 55.40 56.65 -33.26
N SER A 736 55.53 57.54 -34.23
CA SER A 736 56.64 58.49 -34.36
C SER A 736 56.23 59.90 -33.94
N GLU A 737 57.20 60.79 -33.74
CA GLU A 737 56.96 62.24 -33.52
C GLU A 737 56.01 62.81 -34.61
N PRO A 738 55.27 63.90 -34.35
CA PRO A 738 54.29 64.43 -35.31
C PRO A 738 54.97 64.88 -36.61
N GLU A 739 55.14 63.96 -37.56
CA GLU A 739 55.78 64.20 -38.85
C GLU A 739 54.89 64.98 -39.83
N HIS A 740 53.62 65.22 -39.48
CA HIS A 740 52.63 65.82 -40.38
C HIS A 740 51.98 67.04 -39.73
N ASP A 741 52.04 68.17 -40.43
CA ASP A 741 51.33 69.39 -40.07
C ASP A 741 49.81 69.16 -40.15
N LEU A 742 49.15 69.09 -39.00
CA LEU A 742 47.70 68.89 -38.90
C LEU A 742 46.90 70.02 -39.55
N SER A 743 47.49 71.20 -39.77
CA SER A 743 46.83 72.30 -40.48
C SER A 743 46.43 71.91 -41.91
N VAL A 744 47.12 70.93 -42.51
CA VAL A 744 46.81 70.38 -43.83
C VAL A 744 45.41 69.75 -43.86
N LEU A 745 44.88 69.26 -42.73
CA LEU A 745 43.50 68.75 -42.66
C LEU A 745 42.44 69.82 -43.02
N SER A 746 42.77 71.11 -42.94
CA SER A 746 41.88 72.18 -43.41
C SER A 746 41.56 72.09 -44.92
N GLU A 747 42.37 71.38 -45.70
CA GLU A 747 42.13 71.14 -47.13
C GLU A 747 41.08 70.04 -47.39
N ALA A 748 40.59 69.34 -46.36
CA ALA A 748 39.67 68.22 -46.50
C ALA A 748 38.45 68.53 -47.39
N PRO A 749 37.68 69.62 -47.20
CA PRO A 749 36.50 69.87 -48.02
C PRO A 749 36.84 69.99 -49.52
N ALA A 750 37.96 70.63 -49.85
CA ALA A 750 38.42 70.78 -51.23
C ALA A 750 38.85 69.42 -51.84
N VAL A 751 39.61 68.61 -51.10
CA VAL A 751 40.05 67.29 -51.58
C VAL A 751 38.88 66.30 -51.70
N LEU A 752 37.91 66.35 -50.79
CA LEU A 752 36.69 65.54 -50.90
C LEU A 752 35.82 65.96 -52.09
N THR A 753 35.79 67.26 -52.42
CA THR A 753 35.16 67.78 -53.64
C THR A 753 35.84 67.21 -54.89
N ASP A 754 37.18 67.21 -54.94
CA ASP A 754 37.96 66.59 -56.01
C ASP A 754 37.66 65.09 -56.11
N LEU A 755 37.57 64.38 -54.99
CA LEU A 755 37.22 62.96 -54.93
C LEU A 755 35.82 62.70 -55.51
N LEU A 756 34.81 63.47 -55.10
CA LEU A 756 33.45 63.33 -55.61
C LEU A 756 33.37 63.64 -57.11
N ALA A 757 34.11 64.65 -57.57
CA ALA A 757 34.23 64.95 -59.00
C ALA A 757 34.86 63.79 -59.78
N LEU A 758 35.89 63.16 -59.23
CA LEU A 758 36.52 61.97 -59.79
C LEU A 758 35.55 60.78 -59.85
N LEU A 759 34.82 60.50 -58.76
CA LEU A 759 33.79 59.45 -58.75
C LEU A 759 32.71 59.72 -59.81
N ARG A 760 32.25 60.97 -59.92
CA ARG A 760 31.24 61.39 -60.90
C ARG A 760 31.72 61.27 -62.34
N ALA A 761 32.97 61.62 -62.62
CA ALA A 761 33.54 61.51 -63.97
C ALA A 761 33.57 60.05 -64.45
N ASN A 762 33.87 59.12 -63.55
CA ASN A 762 34.05 57.70 -63.86
C ASN A 762 32.76 56.86 -63.77
N ASP A 763 31.71 57.39 -63.14
CA ASP A 763 30.39 56.77 -63.08
C ASP A 763 29.27 57.80 -62.75
N LYS A 764 28.85 58.55 -63.78
CA LYS A 764 27.79 59.59 -63.64
C LYS A 764 26.45 59.02 -63.16
N GLN A 765 26.08 57.82 -63.62
CA GLN A 765 24.82 57.20 -63.27
C GLN A 765 24.81 56.76 -61.81
N HIS A 766 25.87 56.08 -61.35
CA HIS A 766 26.06 55.73 -59.95
C HIS A 766 26.00 56.98 -59.07
N PHE A 767 26.76 58.02 -59.42
CA PHE A 767 26.83 59.26 -58.63
C PHE A 767 25.44 59.92 -58.50
N THR A 768 24.66 59.97 -59.57
CA THR A 768 23.34 60.63 -59.59
C THR A 768 22.28 59.87 -58.79
N VAL A 769 22.26 58.54 -58.87
CA VAL A 769 21.33 57.70 -58.09
C VAL A 769 21.61 57.80 -56.58
N ARG A 770 22.86 58.04 -56.19
CA ARG A 770 23.30 58.23 -54.80
C ARG A 770 23.11 59.65 -54.25
N LEU A 771 22.77 60.62 -55.11
CA LEU A 771 22.44 61.99 -54.72
C LEU A 771 20.98 62.20 -54.33
N LEU A 772 20.09 61.23 -54.57
CA LEU A 772 18.68 61.35 -54.18
C LEU A 772 18.58 61.51 -52.66
N PRO A 773 18.17 62.69 -52.16
CA PRO A 773 17.96 62.86 -50.74
C PRO A 773 16.68 62.10 -50.37
N ARG A 774 16.74 61.29 -49.32
CA ARG A 774 15.66 61.35 -48.34
C ARG A 774 16.11 62.43 -47.34
N PRO A 775 15.68 63.69 -47.50
CA PRO A 775 16.17 64.77 -46.65
C PRO A 775 15.63 64.56 -45.23
N LEU A 776 16.53 64.67 -44.25
CA LEU A 776 16.18 64.94 -42.86
C LEU A 776 16.98 66.19 -42.48
N GLU A 777 16.30 67.33 -42.53
CA GLU A 777 16.67 68.49 -41.72
C GLU A 777 16.60 68.04 -40.25
N HIS A 778 17.60 68.41 -39.44
CA HIS A 778 17.83 68.04 -38.03
C HIS A 778 18.97 67.04 -37.78
N LEU A 779 20.20 67.49 -38.02
CA LEU A 779 21.40 67.05 -37.29
C LEU A 779 22.42 68.22 -37.31
N GLN A 780 21.97 69.38 -36.82
CA GLN A 780 22.86 70.46 -36.37
C GLN A 780 22.65 70.59 -34.86
N ALA A 781 23.24 69.68 -34.08
CA ALA A 781 23.36 69.84 -32.63
C ALA A 781 24.45 68.93 -32.01
N ASP A 782 24.63 67.69 -32.49
CA ASP A 782 25.43 66.71 -31.75
C ASP A 782 26.87 66.51 -32.24
N GLY A 783 27.36 67.38 -33.14
CA GLY A 783 28.75 67.32 -33.64
C GLY A 783 29.81 67.80 -32.64
N ALA A 784 29.41 68.44 -31.53
CA ALA A 784 30.33 69.02 -30.55
C ALA A 784 30.70 68.07 -29.39
N ALA A 785 29.98 66.95 -29.19
CA ALA A 785 30.12 66.14 -27.98
C ALA A 785 31.22 65.06 -28.04
N PHE A 786 31.94 64.91 -29.16
CA PHE A 786 32.93 63.82 -29.32
C PHE A 786 34.35 64.17 -28.81
N PHE A 787 34.59 65.39 -28.33
CA PHE A 787 35.92 65.84 -27.85
C PHE A 787 35.97 66.39 -26.42
N GLU A 788 34.88 66.38 -25.64
CA GLU A 788 34.88 66.89 -24.26
C GLU A 788 35.10 65.82 -23.16
N SER A 789 35.45 64.57 -23.50
CA SER A 789 35.74 63.54 -22.48
C SER A 789 37.23 63.27 -22.23
N VAL A 790 38.12 64.18 -22.63
CA VAL A 790 39.53 64.19 -22.20
C VAL A 790 39.93 65.63 -21.83
N SER A 791 39.41 66.09 -20.71
CA SER A 791 39.99 67.15 -19.87
C SER A 791 39.53 66.94 -18.43
#